data_AF-A0A9D6ANE1-F1
#
_entry.id   AF-A0A9D6ANE1-F1
#
_cell.length_a   1.000
_cell.length_b   1.000
_cell.length_c   1.000
_cell.angle_alpha   90.00
_cell.angle_beta   90.00
_cell.angle_gamma   90.00
#
_symmetry.space_group_name_H-M   'P 1'
#
loop_
_entity.id
_entity.type
_entity.pdbx_description
1 polymer ?
#
loop_
_entity_poly.entity_id
_entity_poly.type
_entity_poly.pdbx_seq_one_letter_code
_entity_poly.pdbx_strand_id
1 'polypeptide(L)'
;MEVLFIILAASCLLLWGLRRRLVSAVSSDREVDAAAAPAAKSKTAVAFRVQGERGKGGPVFGDVLCSDGVYLPKVWESDFHTSFDGRWIRTGSYGASVPRLLDRKSRRSWTLSVSEASTVDDLHWRLPRWNGEAQGGNGVAQEAQAVFADAEFDAWLTKNIQAAPQALVGICDLWIPADCLPENLELAPPAVAQPEGAAVELSVQRHWPASLRNLPNPLEPLFTPYWQLVLQGEAHSWIIDGNTPVVWRGDGQAFACYGYPVVAGGRSPQLRLGVWSLAQGGQQWSAWMPTDRKAWHVSPYMPDPSASSVRQKAALQWDGETLLQRMEVDTPQLERLHDGRLLSATSASITSCVQHRLDGRPVIKPVPKLHFFWRRDVAQPSVWQAQSEPLGGHALQWTLVHEAKEDIGATAAYSLQWGDTPIPGLWELEHVLVQSRWAVLCAWSEPANKGGRPVPWIWDGKQLHVVEMPGPMVRMRPLADVARVEVLVMAGCGPESTSHTNTGSWRWPIQPVKVDNVAKEGWKPSYEIRQIAPDPSGRWRLLPRWREVSQVQHPCADGDYVWPQQAGTDALWWWGGLHLNNNNQWDVNVPRTEGVTVTKSGAVLCATGPSACPHPSGDGWLVLEWLARSHDEPNYWKLHWLRPAKREVRTLELRAYLPLLQAWDAQQGILWMDSAEVVEEGEAPKQHIIADINWEGAPLEMLKQSAGGLWIRKQDAVYADTIAVRDDWPWPRAKVAAA
;
A
#
# COMPACT_ATOMS: atom_id res chain seq x y z
N MET A 1 -44.41 12.75 33.29
CA MET A 1 -44.78 11.53 32.53
C MET A 1 -43.97 11.41 31.24
N GLU A 2 -43.82 12.47 30.45
CA GLU A 2 -43.04 12.45 29.19
C GLU A 2 -41.52 12.23 29.37
N VAL A 3 -40.90 12.83 30.39
CA VAL A 3 -39.45 12.65 30.67
C VAL A 3 -39.13 11.20 31.06
N LEU A 4 -40.03 10.52 31.77
CA LEU A 4 -39.86 9.12 32.15
C LEU A 4 -39.93 8.19 30.92
N PHE A 5 -40.79 8.53 29.94
CA PHE A 5 -40.94 7.79 28.69
C PHE A 5 -39.70 7.91 27.79
N ILE A 6 -39.08 9.09 27.75
CA ILE A 6 -37.84 9.33 26.96
C ILE A 6 -36.66 8.57 27.60
N ILE A 7 -36.56 8.57 28.93
CA ILE A 7 -35.52 7.81 29.64
C ILE A 7 -35.73 6.30 29.46
N LEU A 8 -36.98 5.80 29.49
CA LEU A 8 -37.28 4.40 29.20
C LEU A 8 -36.98 4.03 27.75
N ALA A 9 -37.32 4.88 26.78
CA ALA A 9 -37.02 4.65 25.37
C ALA A 9 -35.51 4.65 25.08
N ALA A 10 -34.75 5.58 25.69
CA ALA A 10 -33.29 5.62 25.59
C ALA A 10 -32.64 4.40 26.25
N SER A 11 -33.17 3.96 27.40
CA SER A 11 -32.70 2.76 28.10
C SER A 11 -33.00 1.49 27.30
N CYS A 12 -34.17 1.39 26.66
CA CYS A 12 -34.52 0.29 25.75
C CYS A 12 -33.65 0.26 24.50
N LEU A 13 -33.30 1.42 23.93
CA LEU A 13 -32.39 1.52 22.77
C LEU A 13 -30.93 1.19 23.14
N LEU A 14 -30.47 1.60 24.32
CA LEU A 14 -29.16 1.22 24.87
C LEU A 14 -29.08 -0.28 25.17
N LEU A 15 -30.11 -0.85 25.78
CA LEU A 15 -30.21 -2.29 26.04
C LEU A 15 -30.36 -3.10 24.75
N TRP A 16 -31.04 -2.58 23.73
CA TRP A 16 -31.12 -3.19 22.40
C TRP A 16 -29.79 -3.13 21.65
N GLY A 17 -29.06 -2.01 21.73
CA GLY A 17 -27.71 -1.84 21.17
C GLY A 17 -26.67 -2.72 21.86
N LEU A 18 -26.73 -2.85 23.19
CA LEU A 18 -25.90 -3.76 23.98
C LEU A 18 -26.24 -5.23 23.70
N ARG A 19 -27.53 -5.59 23.55
CA ARG A 19 -27.93 -6.94 23.09
C ARG A 19 -27.42 -7.24 21.68
N ARG A 20 -27.46 -6.28 20.76
CA ARG A 20 -26.91 -6.49 19.40
C ARG A 20 -25.40 -6.68 19.41
N ARG A 21 -24.67 -5.98 20.27
CA ARG A 21 -23.21 -6.15 20.43
C ARG A 21 -22.84 -7.44 21.16
N LEU A 22 -23.61 -7.85 22.17
CA LEU A 22 -23.42 -9.14 22.85
C LEU A 22 -23.83 -10.33 21.97
N VAL A 23 -24.88 -10.19 21.15
CA VAL A 23 -25.26 -11.21 20.16
C VAL A 23 -24.21 -11.27 19.04
N SER A 24 -23.64 -10.13 18.61
CA SER A 24 -22.53 -10.09 17.64
C SER A 24 -21.20 -10.64 18.18
N ALA A 25 -20.96 -10.56 19.49
CA ALA A 25 -19.73 -11.03 20.14
C ALA A 25 -19.83 -12.48 20.66
N VAL A 26 -21.04 -12.98 20.91
CA VAL A 26 -21.30 -14.38 21.27
C VAL A 26 -21.62 -15.24 20.03
N SER A 27 -22.08 -14.64 18.92
CA SER A 27 -22.28 -15.36 17.64
C SER A 27 -21.00 -15.57 16.84
N SER A 28 -19.85 -15.00 17.22
CA SER A 28 -18.57 -15.27 16.55
C SER A 28 -17.89 -16.56 17.03
N ASP A 29 -18.29 -17.11 18.20
CA ASP A 29 -17.62 -18.26 18.81
C ASP A 29 -18.52 -19.48 19.08
N ARG A 30 -19.79 -19.51 18.65
CA ARG A 30 -20.64 -20.71 18.89
C ARG A 30 -21.76 -21.08 17.91
N GLU A 31 -21.84 -20.50 16.71
CA GLU A 31 -22.81 -20.97 15.70
C GLU A 31 -22.18 -21.09 14.30
N VAL A 32 -21.50 -22.23 14.05
CA VAL A 32 -21.44 -22.85 12.71
C VAL A 32 -21.77 -24.36 12.78
N ASP A 33 -22.34 -24.84 13.89
CA ASP A 33 -22.95 -26.18 13.98
C ASP A 33 -24.49 -26.05 14.04
N ALA A 34 -25.06 -25.45 13.01
CA ALA A 34 -26.47 -25.59 12.65
C ALA A 34 -26.70 -25.10 11.22
N ALA A 35 -25.96 -25.67 10.26
CA ALA A 35 -26.39 -25.61 8.87
C ALA A 35 -27.63 -26.51 8.74
N ALA A 36 -28.81 -25.91 8.93
CA ALA A 36 -30.03 -26.47 8.37
C ALA A 36 -29.73 -26.85 6.92
N ALA A 37 -29.89 -28.13 6.60
CA ALA A 37 -29.75 -28.63 5.24
C ALA A 37 -30.44 -27.64 4.30
N PRO A 38 -29.75 -27.09 3.28
CA PRO A 38 -30.39 -26.14 2.39
C PRO A 38 -31.60 -26.84 1.81
N ALA A 39 -32.79 -26.31 2.12
CA ALA A 39 -34.01 -26.69 1.44
C ALA A 39 -33.70 -26.72 -0.05
N ALA A 40 -33.96 -27.88 -0.68
CA ALA A 40 -33.57 -28.17 -2.05
C ALA A 40 -33.90 -26.96 -2.93
N LYS A 41 -32.87 -26.16 -3.26
CA LYS A 41 -33.01 -25.06 -4.21
C LYS A 41 -33.57 -25.67 -5.48
N SER A 42 -34.67 -25.13 -5.98
CA SER A 42 -35.17 -25.51 -7.30
C SER A 42 -33.98 -25.46 -8.26
N LYS A 43 -33.70 -26.57 -8.97
CA LYS A 43 -32.58 -26.67 -9.89
C LYS A 43 -32.82 -25.67 -11.03
N THR A 44 -32.31 -24.44 -10.90
CA THR A 44 -32.28 -23.45 -11.98
C THR A 44 -31.45 -24.00 -13.14
N ALA A 45 -31.85 -23.72 -14.38
CA ALA A 45 -31.24 -24.33 -15.56
C ALA A 45 -29.87 -23.73 -15.93
N VAL A 46 -29.65 -22.45 -15.65
CA VAL A 46 -28.47 -21.66 -16.04
C VAL A 46 -28.18 -20.58 -14.99
N ALA A 47 -26.90 -20.33 -14.69
CA ALA A 47 -26.43 -19.26 -13.80
C ALA A 47 -25.40 -18.37 -14.52
N PHE A 48 -25.56 -17.04 -14.45
CA PHE A 48 -24.58 -16.06 -14.92
C PHE A 48 -23.71 -15.57 -13.76
N ARG A 49 -22.39 -15.53 -13.97
CA ARG A 49 -21.39 -15.11 -12.99
C ARG A 49 -20.69 -13.86 -13.50
N VAL A 50 -21.12 -12.71 -13.04
CA VAL A 50 -20.59 -11.41 -13.47
C VAL A 50 -19.11 -11.31 -13.13
N GLN A 51 -18.29 -10.95 -14.14
CA GLN A 51 -16.85 -10.72 -14.00
C GLN A 51 -16.52 -9.22 -14.11
N GLY A 52 -17.33 -8.44 -14.83
CA GLY A 52 -17.15 -7.00 -14.95
C GLY A 52 -18.20 -6.33 -15.82
N GLU A 53 -18.07 -5.01 -15.98
CA GLU A 53 -18.92 -4.17 -16.82
C GLU A 53 -18.07 -3.29 -17.75
N ARG A 54 -18.61 -2.96 -18.94
CA ARG A 54 -17.93 -2.05 -19.87
C ARG A 54 -18.25 -0.59 -19.52
N GLY A 55 -17.31 0.07 -18.84
CA GLY A 55 -17.54 1.44 -18.35
C GLY A 55 -18.58 1.47 -17.23
N LYS A 56 -18.79 2.63 -16.61
CA LYS A 56 -19.77 2.75 -15.51
C LYS A 56 -21.20 2.59 -16.04
N GLY A 57 -21.85 1.46 -15.73
CA GLY A 57 -23.24 1.19 -16.12
C GLY A 57 -23.46 0.68 -17.55
N GLY A 58 -22.42 0.14 -18.21
CA GLY A 58 -22.56 -0.52 -19.51
C GLY A 58 -22.93 -2.01 -19.40
N PRO A 59 -22.98 -2.74 -20.54
CA PRO A 59 -23.24 -4.18 -20.55
C PRO A 59 -22.25 -4.93 -19.66
N VAL A 60 -22.74 -5.93 -18.93
CA VAL A 60 -21.91 -6.81 -18.12
C VAL A 60 -21.41 -8.00 -18.92
N PHE A 61 -20.21 -8.46 -18.62
CA PHE A 61 -19.70 -9.74 -19.10
C PHE A 61 -19.37 -10.64 -17.92
N GLY A 62 -19.43 -11.94 -18.17
CA GLY A 62 -19.30 -12.94 -17.14
C GLY A 62 -19.21 -14.34 -17.70
N ASP A 63 -19.36 -15.32 -16.82
CA ASP A 63 -19.34 -16.73 -17.20
C ASP A 63 -20.73 -17.34 -17.04
N VAL A 64 -21.09 -18.24 -17.95
CA VAL A 64 -22.35 -18.98 -17.89
C VAL A 64 -22.08 -20.39 -17.41
N LEU A 65 -22.77 -20.82 -16.35
CA LEU A 65 -22.74 -22.18 -15.85
C LEU A 65 -24.15 -22.80 -15.89
N CYS A 66 -24.31 -23.84 -16.69
CA CYS A 66 -25.55 -24.62 -16.77
C CYS A 66 -25.60 -25.70 -15.67
N SER A 67 -26.82 -26.12 -15.30
CA SER A 67 -27.02 -27.14 -14.24
C SER A 67 -26.48 -28.53 -14.60
N ASP A 68 -26.33 -28.83 -15.88
CA ASP A 68 -25.71 -30.04 -16.41
C ASP A 68 -24.17 -29.95 -16.50
N GLY A 69 -23.58 -28.78 -16.22
CA GLY A 69 -22.14 -28.54 -16.22
C GLY A 69 -21.58 -27.92 -17.47
N VAL A 70 -22.41 -27.59 -18.47
CA VAL A 70 -21.94 -26.82 -19.63
C VAL A 70 -21.51 -25.43 -19.14
N TYR A 71 -20.26 -25.07 -19.42
CA TYR A 71 -19.63 -23.84 -18.94
C TYR A 71 -19.07 -23.02 -20.10
N LEU A 72 -19.41 -21.73 -20.12
CA LEU A 72 -18.98 -20.79 -21.15
C LEU A 72 -18.34 -19.57 -20.49
N PRO A 73 -17.01 -19.37 -20.64
CA PRO A 73 -16.35 -18.20 -20.08
C PRO A 73 -16.53 -16.95 -20.97
N LYS A 74 -16.39 -15.76 -20.36
CA LYS A 74 -16.27 -14.47 -21.09
C LYS A 74 -17.42 -14.18 -22.06
N VAL A 75 -18.64 -14.41 -21.61
CA VAL A 75 -19.88 -14.16 -22.34
C VAL A 75 -20.43 -12.79 -21.96
N TRP A 76 -20.84 -12.00 -22.96
CA TRP A 76 -21.62 -10.78 -22.73
C TRP A 76 -23.09 -11.13 -22.47
N GLU A 77 -23.68 -10.53 -21.44
CA GLU A 77 -25.08 -10.80 -21.07
C GLU A 77 -26.04 -10.50 -22.22
N SER A 78 -25.79 -9.40 -22.96
CA SER A 78 -26.60 -8.96 -24.12
C SER A 78 -26.62 -9.95 -25.27
N ASP A 79 -25.60 -10.80 -25.35
CA ASP A 79 -25.32 -11.65 -26.51
C ASP A 79 -25.66 -13.11 -26.24
N PHE A 80 -25.99 -13.45 -25.00
CA PHE A 80 -26.34 -14.80 -24.61
C PHE A 80 -27.82 -15.06 -24.86
N HIS A 81 -28.13 -16.10 -25.62
CA HIS A 81 -29.50 -16.53 -25.85
C HIS A 81 -29.63 -18.05 -25.80
N THR A 82 -30.84 -18.53 -25.51
CA THR A 82 -31.14 -19.97 -25.44
C THR A 82 -32.33 -20.34 -26.32
N SER A 83 -32.43 -21.61 -26.72
CA SER A 83 -33.69 -22.15 -27.27
C SER A 83 -34.76 -22.26 -26.18
N PHE A 84 -36.02 -22.43 -26.59
CA PHE A 84 -37.17 -22.53 -25.69
C PHE A 84 -37.07 -23.71 -24.69
N ASP A 85 -36.55 -24.85 -25.13
CA ASP A 85 -36.28 -26.01 -24.28
C ASP A 85 -34.97 -25.85 -23.46
N GLY A 86 -34.19 -24.80 -23.74
CA GLY A 86 -32.92 -24.50 -23.08
C GLY A 86 -31.76 -25.40 -23.49
N ARG A 87 -31.94 -26.28 -24.49
CA ARG A 87 -30.90 -27.18 -25.02
C ARG A 87 -29.81 -26.43 -25.76
N TRP A 88 -30.20 -25.54 -26.66
CA TRP A 88 -29.29 -24.80 -27.50
C TRP A 88 -28.94 -23.47 -26.85
N ILE A 89 -27.66 -23.13 -26.93
CA ILE A 89 -27.13 -21.85 -26.46
C ILE A 89 -26.44 -21.18 -27.63
N ARG A 90 -26.74 -19.91 -27.86
CA ARG A 90 -25.93 -19.08 -28.76
C ARG A 90 -25.30 -17.92 -28.01
N THR A 91 -24.12 -17.53 -28.48
CA THR A 91 -23.38 -16.35 -28.03
C THR A 91 -23.02 -15.50 -29.24
N GLY A 92 -23.21 -14.19 -29.12
CA GLY A 92 -22.91 -13.21 -30.16
C GLY A 92 -21.44 -12.79 -30.25
N SER A 93 -21.18 -11.88 -31.19
CA SER A 93 -19.85 -11.36 -31.55
C SER A 93 -19.55 -9.98 -30.95
N TYR A 94 -20.28 -9.54 -29.93
CA TYR A 94 -20.08 -8.22 -29.33
C TYR A 94 -18.67 -8.05 -28.74
N GLY A 95 -17.97 -7.02 -29.20
CA GLY A 95 -16.59 -6.76 -28.82
C GLY A 95 -15.61 -7.76 -29.45
N ALA A 96 -14.78 -8.41 -28.63
CA ALA A 96 -13.79 -9.40 -29.06
C ALA A 96 -14.24 -10.85 -28.78
N SER A 97 -15.54 -11.09 -28.54
CA SER A 97 -16.05 -12.43 -28.28
C SER A 97 -16.14 -13.24 -29.59
N VAL A 98 -15.75 -14.50 -29.50
CA VAL A 98 -15.94 -15.48 -30.58
C VAL A 98 -17.39 -15.97 -30.51
N PRO A 99 -18.23 -15.77 -31.55
CA PRO A 99 -19.61 -16.22 -31.54
C PRO A 99 -19.67 -17.75 -31.61
N ARG A 100 -20.52 -18.34 -30.79
CA ARG A 100 -20.65 -19.81 -30.67
C ARG A 100 -22.09 -20.25 -30.64
N LEU A 101 -22.35 -21.40 -31.24
CA LEU A 101 -23.56 -22.19 -31.03
C LEU A 101 -23.19 -23.45 -30.24
N LEU A 102 -23.99 -23.82 -29.24
CA LEU A 102 -23.79 -24.99 -28.40
C LEU A 102 -25.05 -25.84 -28.34
N ASP A 103 -24.85 -27.15 -28.42
CA ASP A 103 -25.85 -28.17 -28.10
C ASP A 103 -25.52 -28.84 -26.76
N ARG A 104 -26.30 -28.56 -25.73
CA ARG A 104 -26.12 -29.18 -24.40
C ARG A 104 -26.44 -30.68 -24.38
N LYS A 105 -27.35 -31.15 -25.25
CA LYS A 105 -27.78 -32.55 -25.29
C LYS A 105 -26.72 -33.43 -25.93
N SER A 106 -26.18 -33.02 -27.09
CA SER A 106 -25.12 -33.76 -27.78
C SER A 106 -23.70 -33.38 -27.34
N ARG A 107 -23.56 -32.36 -26.49
CA ARG A 107 -22.28 -31.81 -25.99
C ARG A 107 -21.36 -31.42 -27.14
N ARG A 108 -21.88 -30.61 -28.04
CA ARG A 108 -21.14 -30.08 -29.19
C ARG A 108 -21.17 -28.56 -29.22
N SER A 109 -20.13 -27.96 -29.75
CA SER A 109 -20.01 -26.53 -30.00
C SER A 109 -19.58 -26.26 -31.43
N TRP A 110 -20.07 -25.16 -31.99
CA TRP A 110 -19.64 -24.61 -33.26
C TRP A 110 -19.06 -23.23 -33.00
N THR A 111 -17.84 -23.00 -33.45
CA THR A 111 -17.24 -21.68 -33.51
C THR A 111 -17.63 -21.05 -34.84
N LEU A 112 -18.45 -20.00 -34.78
CA LEU A 112 -19.07 -19.43 -35.97
C LEU A 112 -18.23 -18.29 -36.55
N SER A 113 -18.23 -18.16 -37.87
CA SER A 113 -17.89 -16.88 -38.51
C SER A 113 -18.98 -15.84 -38.24
N VAL A 114 -18.68 -14.56 -38.48
CA VAL A 114 -19.66 -13.47 -38.31
C VAL A 114 -20.90 -13.67 -39.20
N SER A 115 -20.72 -14.17 -40.43
CA SER A 115 -21.83 -14.46 -41.35
C SER A 115 -22.69 -15.64 -40.92
N GLU A 116 -22.06 -16.70 -40.39
CA GLU A 116 -22.80 -17.84 -39.83
C GLU A 116 -23.54 -17.45 -38.55
N ALA A 117 -22.92 -16.63 -37.70
CA ALA A 117 -23.57 -16.08 -36.51
C ALA A 117 -24.83 -15.27 -36.87
N SER A 118 -24.76 -14.41 -37.89
CA SER A 118 -25.94 -13.69 -38.40
C SER A 118 -27.03 -14.63 -38.90
N THR A 119 -26.65 -15.73 -39.57
CA THR A 119 -27.61 -16.74 -40.07
C THR A 119 -28.29 -17.48 -38.91
N VAL A 120 -27.56 -17.71 -37.81
CA VAL A 120 -28.09 -18.27 -36.57
C VAL A 120 -28.97 -17.24 -35.85
N ASP A 121 -28.63 -15.95 -35.88
CA ASP A 121 -29.40 -14.88 -35.24
C ASP A 121 -30.78 -14.68 -35.87
N ASP A 122 -30.94 -14.99 -37.16
CA ASP A 122 -32.23 -14.99 -37.88
C ASP A 122 -33.21 -16.09 -37.40
N LEU A 123 -32.72 -17.04 -36.58
CA LEU A 123 -33.58 -18.03 -35.91
C LEU A 123 -34.26 -17.43 -34.67
N HIS A 124 -35.28 -18.13 -34.16
CA HIS A 124 -36.00 -17.68 -32.97
C HIS A 124 -35.29 -18.12 -31.70
N TRP A 125 -34.85 -17.14 -30.90
CA TRP A 125 -34.17 -17.34 -29.63
C TRP A 125 -34.87 -16.59 -28.50
N ARG A 126 -34.73 -17.07 -27.27
CA ARG A 126 -35.15 -16.32 -26.08
C ARG A 126 -33.95 -15.77 -25.33
N LEU A 127 -34.17 -14.66 -24.65
CA LEU A 127 -33.27 -14.23 -23.58
C LEU A 127 -33.25 -15.31 -22.48
N PRO A 128 -32.08 -15.56 -21.88
CA PRO A 128 -31.95 -16.40 -20.71
C PRO A 128 -32.80 -15.85 -19.57
N ARG A 129 -33.36 -16.75 -18.76
CA ARG A 129 -33.91 -16.35 -17.46
C ARG A 129 -32.77 -16.39 -16.46
N TRP A 130 -32.39 -15.23 -15.98
CA TRP A 130 -31.39 -15.13 -14.93
C TRP A 130 -32.02 -15.37 -13.55
N ASN A 131 -31.18 -15.59 -12.54
CA ASN A 131 -31.56 -15.99 -11.19
C ASN A 131 -32.88 -15.37 -10.69
N GLY A 132 -33.90 -16.21 -10.41
CA GLY A 132 -35.09 -15.78 -9.67
C GLY A 132 -36.16 -15.03 -10.48
N GLU A 133 -36.02 -14.90 -11.81
CA GLU A 133 -37.10 -14.37 -12.64
C GLU A 133 -38.28 -15.35 -12.65
N ALA A 134 -39.41 -14.92 -12.06
CA ALA A 134 -40.66 -15.65 -12.07
C ALA A 134 -41.14 -15.88 -13.52
N GLN A 135 -41.98 -16.90 -13.72
CA GLN A 135 -42.55 -17.30 -15.02
C GLN A 135 -43.38 -16.22 -15.77
N GLY A 136 -43.31 -14.94 -15.42
CA GLY A 136 -44.20 -13.90 -15.96
C GLY A 136 -43.61 -12.49 -16.10
N GLY A 137 -42.32 -12.33 -16.43
CA GLY A 137 -41.70 -11.01 -16.62
C GLY A 137 -41.19 -10.76 -18.05
N ASN A 138 -41.99 -10.04 -18.85
CA ASN A 138 -41.65 -9.24 -20.04
C ASN A 138 -40.58 -9.76 -21.02
N GLY A 139 -41.02 -10.60 -21.95
CA GLY A 139 -40.44 -10.75 -23.28
C GLY A 139 -41.51 -11.27 -24.24
N VAL A 140 -42.02 -10.41 -25.11
CA VAL A 140 -43.03 -10.75 -26.10
C VAL A 140 -42.48 -11.81 -27.06
N ALA A 141 -42.98 -13.05 -26.97
CA ALA A 141 -43.11 -13.97 -28.10
C ALA A 141 -44.17 -15.04 -27.75
N GLN A 142 -45.18 -15.13 -28.62
CA GLN A 142 -46.37 -15.96 -28.51
C GLN A 142 -46.08 -17.47 -28.46
N GLU A 143 -46.93 -18.20 -27.73
CA GLU A 143 -46.96 -19.65 -27.53
C GLU A 143 -47.35 -20.48 -28.78
N ALA A 144 -46.92 -20.11 -30.00
CA ALA A 144 -47.39 -20.79 -31.22
C ALA A 144 -46.32 -20.97 -32.32
N GLN A 145 -45.06 -21.21 -31.95
CA GLN A 145 -44.03 -21.59 -32.92
C GLN A 145 -43.37 -22.91 -32.54
N ALA A 146 -43.28 -23.82 -33.52
CA ALA A 146 -42.71 -25.14 -33.35
C ALA A 146 -41.22 -25.03 -33.02
N VAL A 147 -40.83 -25.57 -31.87
CA VAL A 147 -39.44 -25.95 -31.61
C VAL A 147 -39.05 -26.91 -32.72
N PHE A 148 -37.98 -26.62 -33.48
CA PHE A 148 -37.47 -27.55 -34.48
C PHE A 148 -37.36 -28.95 -33.87
N ALA A 149 -37.87 -29.96 -34.57
CA ALA A 149 -37.53 -31.32 -34.17
C ALA A 149 -36.01 -31.53 -34.33
N ASP A 150 -35.39 -32.35 -33.48
CA ASP A 150 -33.94 -32.57 -33.47
C ASP A 150 -33.36 -32.80 -34.89
N ALA A 151 -34.03 -33.63 -35.70
CA ALA A 151 -33.61 -33.96 -37.06
C ALA A 151 -33.74 -32.78 -38.05
N GLU A 152 -34.72 -31.90 -37.86
CA GLU A 152 -34.92 -30.72 -38.71
C GLU A 152 -33.84 -29.66 -38.43
N PHE A 153 -33.48 -29.49 -37.17
CA PHE A 153 -32.42 -28.57 -36.79
C PHE A 153 -31.05 -29.07 -37.25
N ASP A 154 -30.76 -30.36 -37.11
CA ASP A 154 -29.53 -30.96 -37.61
C ASP A 154 -29.41 -30.81 -39.15
N ALA A 155 -30.51 -30.98 -39.88
CA ALA A 155 -30.55 -30.75 -41.33
C ALA A 155 -30.34 -29.26 -41.68
N TRP A 156 -30.92 -28.35 -40.90
CA TRP A 156 -30.68 -26.91 -41.05
C TRP A 156 -29.21 -26.55 -40.78
N LEU A 157 -28.61 -27.07 -39.71
CA LEU A 157 -27.20 -26.85 -39.38
C LEU A 157 -26.29 -27.30 -40.52
N THR A 158 -26.53 -28.51 -41.05
CA THR A 158 -25.74 -29.07 -42.16
C THR A 158 -25.81 -28.20 -43.43
N LYS A 159 -26.94 -27.52 -43.65
CA LYS A 159 -27.14 -26.66 -44.82
C LYS A 159 -26.55 -25.26 -44.66
N ASN A 160 -26.56 -24.70 -43.44
CA ASN A 160 -26.29 -23.28 -43.21
C ASN A 160 -25.00 -22.99 -42.43
N ILE A 161 -24.43 -23.98 -41.74
CA ILE A 161 -23.22 -23.83 -40.93
C ILE A 161 -22.12 -24.71 -41.53
N GLN A 162 -21.04 -24.07 -41.98
CA GLN A 162 -19.85 -24.72 -42.52
C GLN A 162 -18.86 -25.10 -41.42
N ALA A 163 -18.89 -24.40 -40.28
CA ALA A 163 -18.11 -24.75 -39.11
C ALA A 163 -18.37 -26.21 -38.70
N ALA A 164 -17.30 -26.98 -38.51
CA ALA A 164 -17.42 -28.35 -38.05
C ALA A 164 -17.80 -28.38 -36.55
N PRO A 165 -18.72 -29.27 -36.14
CA PRO A 165 -19.01 -29.45 -34.71
C PRO A 165 -17.79 -29.97 -33.98
N GLN A 166 -17.45 -29.33 -32.87
CA GLN A 166 -16.42 -29.79 -31.93
C GLN A 166 -17.11 -30.37 -30.69
N ALA A 167 -16.60 -31.49 -30.20
CA ALA A 167 -17.08 -32.04 -28.92
C ALA A 167 -16.67 -31.09 -27.78
N LEU A 168 -17.57 -30.87 -26.82
CA LEU A 168 -17.20 -30.25 -25.56
C LEU A 168 -16.25 -31.19 -24.81
N VAL A 169 -15.22 -30.63 -24.23
CA VAL A 169 -14.24 -31.39 -23.45
C VAL A 169 -14.75 -31.51 -22.02
N GLY A 170 -14.83 -32.74 -21.54
CA GLY A 170 -15.22 -33.05 -20.16
C GLY A 170 -14.01 -32.94 -19.23
N ILE A 171 -14.06 -32.03 -18.27
CA ILE A 171 -13.02 -31.88 -17.24
C ILE A 171 -13.68 -31.84 -15.87
N CYS A 172 -13.34 -32.80 -15.00
CA CYS A 172 -14.01 -33.02 -13.72
C CYS A 172 -15.53 -33.09 -13.92
N ASP A 173 -16.26 -32.07 -13.46
CA ASP A 173 -17.71 -31.94 -13.57
C ASP A 173 -18.16 -30.90 -14.61
N LEU A 174 -17.28 -30.35 -15.45
CA LEU A 174 -17.61 -29.36 -16.48
C LEU A 174 -17.54 -29.93 -17.90
N TRP A 175 -18.29 -29.28 -18.80
CA TRP A 175 -18.23 -29.47 -20.26
C TRP A 175 -17.93 -28.12 -20.91
N ILE A 176 -16.75 -27.99 -21.52
CA ILE A 176 -16.20 -26.70 -21.95
C ILE A 176 -15.87 -26.77 -23.46
N PRO A 177 -16.12 -25.71 -24.25
CA PRO A 177 -15.62 -25.62 -25.63
C PRO A 177 -14.10 -25.76 -25.71
N ALA A 178 -13.59 -26.52 -26.67
CA ALA A 178 -12.16 -26.84 -26.77
C ALA A 178 -11.27 -25.60 -26.94
N ASP A 179 -11.76 -24.57 -27.64
CA ASP A 179 -11.09 -23.30 -27.88
C ASP A 179 -10.99 -22.40 -26.63
N CYS A 180 -11.71 -22.75 -25.55
CA CYS A 180 -11.65 -22.04 -24.28
C CYS A 180 -10.62 -22.65 -23.31
N LEU A 181 -9.96 -23.74 -23.70
CA LEU A 181 -8.99 -24.46 -22.89
C LEU A 181 -7.55 -24.05 -23.28
N PRO A 182 -6.60 -24.12 -22.34
CA PRO A 182 -5.19 -23.93 -22.68
C PRO A 182 -4.72 -25.02 -23.65
N GLU A 183 -3.79 -24.67 -24.55
CA GLU A 183 -3.24 -25.61 -25.56
C GLU A 183 -2.63 -26.87 -24.93
N ASN A 184 -2.08 -26.76 -23.72
CA ASN A 184 -1.47 -27.85 -22.96
C ASN A 184 -2.27 -28.14 -21.67
N LEU A 185 -3.40 -28.84 -21.80
CA LEU A 185 -4.19 -29.31 -20.64
C LEU A 185 -3.42 -30.31 -19.76
N GLU A 186 -2.61 -31.16 -20.38
CA GLU A 186 -1.74 -32.12 -19.71
C GLU A 186 -0.38 -31.50 -19.44
N LEU A 187 -0.32 -30.61 -18.46
CA LEU A 187 0.97 -30.12 -17.95
C LEU A 187 1.70 -31.28 -17.25
N ALA A 188 3.00 -31.43 -17.53
CA ALA A 188 3.84 -32.34 -16.79
C ALA A 188 3.96 -31.88 -15.32
N PRO A 189 4.01 -32.81 -14.35
CA PRO A 189 4.28 -32.47 -12.96
C PRO A 189 5.58 -31.67 -12.83
N PRO A 190 5.64 -30.64 -11.96
CA PRO A 190 6.88 -29.92 -11.72
C PRO A 190 7.90 -30.88 -11.13
N ALA A 191 9.16 -30.73 -11.55
CA ALA A 191 10.24 -31.50 -10.99
C ALA A 191 10.44 -31.10 -9.52
N VAL A 192 10.34 -32.08 -8.62
CA VAL A 192 10.67 -31.91 -7.20
C VAL A 192 12.07 -32.48 -6.98
N ALA A 193 13.05 -31.59 -6.80
CA ALA A 193 14.41 -32.02 -6.49
C ALA A 193 14.42 -32.76 -5.14
N GLN A 194 15.07 -33.93 -5.09
CA GLN A 194 15.26 -34.73 -3.89
C GLN A 194 16.72 -35.19 -3.79
N PRO A 195 17.34 -35.17 -2.60
CA PRO A 195 18.70 -35.66 -2.42
C PRO A 195 18.77 -37.18 -2.57
N GLU A 196 19.93 -37.69 -2.97
CA GLU A 196 20.20 -39.13 -2.94
C GLU A 196 20.11 -39.65 -1.50
N GLY A 197 19.35 -40.73 -1.28
CA GLY A 197 19.14 -41.31 0.05
C GLY A 197 18.14 -40.56 0.92
N ALA A 198 17.27 -39.73 0.34
CA ALA A 198 16.14 -39.12 1.06
C ALA A 198 15.32 -40.18 1.84
N ALA A 199 14.94 -39.86 3.08
CA ALA A 199 14.22 -40.77 3.96
C ALA A 199 12.80 -41.10 3.47
N VAL A 200 12.28 -40.30 2.53
CA VAL A 200 10.97 -40.48 1.92
C VAL A 200 11.05 -40.15 0.45
N GLU A 201 10.39 -40.94 -0.39
CA GLU A 201 10.20 -40.60 -1.80
C GLU A 201 9.12 -39.52 -1.90
N LEU A 202 9.46 -38.37 -2.49
CA LEU A 202 8.54 -37.26 -2.69
C LEU A 202 8.32 -37.06 -4.19
N SER A 203 7.05 -37.16 -4.59
CA SER A 203 6.61 -36.78 -5.93
C SER A 203 5.39 -35.88 -5.84
N VAL A 204 4.91 -35.45 -7.00
CA VAL A 204 3.70 -34.63 -7.10
C VAL A 204 2.80 -35.16 -8.19
N GLN A 205 1.51 -35.09 -7.93
CA GLN A 205 0.47 -35.43 -8.90
C GLN A 205 -0.48 -34.26 -9.07
N ARG A 206 -1.15 -34.20 -10.21
CA ARG A 206 -2.12 -33.13 -10.49
C ARG A 206 -3.24 -33.16 -9.45
N HIS A 207 -3.48 -32.05 -8.76
CA HIS A 207 -4.62 -31.93 -7.87
C HIS A 207 -5.84 -31.37 -8.62
N TRP A 208 -6.97 -32.06 -8.46
CA TRP A 208 -8.28 -31.58 -8.91
C TRP A 208 -9.19 -31.31 -7.71
N PRO A 209 -9.79 -30.12 -7.61
CA PRO A 209 -10.85 -29.85 -6.65
C PRO A 209 -12.02 -30.82 -6.85
N ALA A 210 -12.76 -31.10 -5.78
CA ALA A 210 -13.90 -32.03 -5.83
C ALA A 210 -14.98 -31.64 -6.86
N SER A 211 -15.12 -30.35 -7.16
CA SER A 211 -16.04 -29.81 -8.17
C SER A 211 -15.55 -28.44 -8.63
N LEU A 212 -15.31 -28.28 -9.93
CA LEU A 212 -14.93 -26.99 -10.51
C LEU A 212 -16.12 -26.02 -10.52
N ARG A 213 -17.35 -26.54 -10.63
CA ARG A 213 -18.60 -25.76 -10.56
C ARG A 213 -18.71 -24.94 -9.27
N ASN A 214 -18.15 -25.43 -8.16
CA ASN A 214 -18.25 -24.76 -6.87
C ASN A 214 -17.21 -23.65 -6.66
N LEU A 215 -16.26 -23.49 -7.58
CA LEU A 215 -15.23 -22.45 -7.49
C LEU A 215 -15.79 -21.10 -7.97
N PRO A 216 -15.33 -19.98 -7.40
CA PRO A 216 -15.62 -18.65 -7.95
C PRO A 216 -15.15 -18.50 -9.39
N ASN A 217 -13.97 -19.03 -9.71
CA ASN A 217 -13.41 -19.12 -11.06
C ASN A 217 -13.20 -20.60 -11.46
N PRO A 218 -14.16 -21.23 -12.15
CA PRO A 218 -14.12 -22.67 -12.47
C PRO A 218 -12.95 -23.11 -13.36
N LEU A 219 -12.40 -22.21 -14.18
CA LEU A 219 -11.30 -22.56 -15.09
C LEU A 219 -9.92 -22.24 -14.49
N GLU A 220 -9.83 -21.50 -13.39
CA GLU A 220 -8.56 -21.16 -12.74
C GLU A 220 -7.65 -22.38 -12.54
N PRO A 221 -8.13 -23.54 -12.05
CA PRO A 221 -7.27 -24.71 -11.85
C PRO A 221 -6.64 -25.24 -13.14
N LEU A 222 -7.18 -24.93 -14.32
CA LEU A 222 -6.62 -25.33 -15.62
C LEU A 222 -5.41 -24.48 -16.01
N PHE A 223 -5.45 -23.18 -15.70
CA PHE A 223 -4.41 -22.22 -16.06
C PHE A 223 -3.32 -22.10 -15.00
N THR A 224 -3.70 -22.21 -13.72
CA THR A 224 -2.79 -22.19 -12.58
C THR A 224 -2.92 -23.50 -11.82
N PRO A 225 -2.20 -24.54 -12.25
CA PRO A 225 -2.36 -25.87 -11.70
C PRO A 225 -1.84 -25.98 -10.27
N TYR A 226 -2.63 -26.61 -9.38
CA TYR A 226 -2.15 -27.10 -8.10
C TYR A 226 -1.71 -28.57 -8.20
N TRP A 227 -0.70 -28.92 -7.41
CA TRP A 227 -0.03 -30.21 -7.39
C TRP A 227 -0.07 -30.80 -6.00
N GLN A 228 -0.69 -31.97 -5.85
CA GLN A 228 -0.75 -32.67 -4.58
C GLN A 228 0.57 -33.38 -4.32
N LEU A 229 1.12 -33.20 -3.11
CA LEU A 229 2.30 -33.93 -2.67
C LEU A 229 1.95 -35.42 -2.53
N VAL A 230 2.86 -36.29 -2.95
CA VAL A 230 2.76 -37.75 -2.83
C VAL A 230 4.01 -38.23 -2.10
N LEU A 231 3.81 -38.86 -0.93
CA LEU A 231 4.87 -39.37 -0.08
C LEU A 231 4.81 -40.90 -0.08
N GLN A 232 5.90 -41.56 -0.51
CA GLN A 232 5.94 -43.03 -0.63
C GLN A 232 4.76 -43.60 -1.44
N GLY A 233 4.33 -42.89 -2.49
CA GLY A 233 3.19 -43.28 -3.32
C GLY A 233 1.81 -42.94 -2.75
N GLU A 234 1.72 -42.43 -1.52
CA GLU A 234 0.46 -42.03 -0.89
C GLU A 234 0.20 -40.52 -1.02
N ALA A 235 -1.02 -40.15 -1.42
CA ALA A 235 -1.42 -38.77 -1.58
C ALA A 235 -1.50 -38.05 -0.23
N HIS A 236 -0.71 -37.00 -0.06
CA HIS A 236 -0.69 -36.19 1.16
C HIS A 236 -1.79 -35.13 1.16
N SER A 237 -2.14 -34.58 2.32
CA SER A 237 -3.19 -33.55 2.48
C SER A 237 -2.76 -32.14 2.03
N TRP A 238 -1.71 -32.04 1.22
CA TRP A 238 -1.05 -30.79 0.84
C TRP A 238 -0.97 -30.63 -0.67
N ILE A 239 -1.25 -29.43 -1.17
CA ILE A 239 -1.05 -29.03 -2.56
C ILE A 239 -0.12 -27.82 -2.68
N ILE A 240 0.71 -27.77 -3.72
CA ILE A 240 1.62 -26.67 -4.04
C ILE A 240 1.22 -26.05 -5.39
N ASP A 241 1.64 -24.81 -5.64
CA ASP A 241 1.37 -24.09 -6.89
C ASP A 241 2.37 -24.41 -8.02
N GLY A 242 3.42 -25.20 -7.72
CA GLY A 242 4.51 -25.54 -8.65
C GLY A 242 5.56 -24.44 -8.84
N ASN A 243 5.34 -23.23 -8.29
CA ASN A 243 6.29 -22.12 -8.35
C ASN A 243 7.18 -22.06 -7.11
N THR A 244 6.67 -22.53 -5.98
CA THR A 244 7.43 -22.55 -4.73
C THR A 244 8.33 -23.79 -4.66
N PRO A 245 9.66 -23.64 -4.45
CA PRO A 245 10.55 -24.78 -4.33
C PRO A 245 10.30 -25.57 -3.05
N VAL A 246 10.48 -26.89 -3.14
CA VAL A 246 10.62 -27.78 -1.97
C VAL A 246 12.09 -27.77 -1.54
N VAL A 247 12.34 -27.47 -0.27
CA VAL A 247 13.70 -27.37 0.29
C VAL A 247 13.95 -28.52 1.25
N TRP A 248 14.90 -29.39 0.88
CA TRP A 248 15.34 -30.51 1.70
C TRP A 248 16.42 -30.10 2.69
N ARG A 249 16.39 -30.74 3.86
CA ARG A 249 17.52 -30.74 4.79
C ARG A 249 18.66 -31.56 4.19
N GLY A 250 19.90 -31.17 4.46
CA GLY A 250 21.08 -31.76 3.82
C GLY A 250 21.28 -33.27 4.03
N ASP A 251 20.66 -33.84 5.06
CA ASP A 251 20.66 -35.28 5.37
C ASP A 251 19.50 -36.06 4.72
N GLY A 252 18.60 -35.37 3.99
CA GLY A 252 17.43 -35.98 3.36
C GLY A 252 16.34 -36.45 4.33
N GLN A 253 16.41 -36.11 5.62
CA GLN A 253 15.45 -36.57 6.63
C GLN A 253 14.30 -35.61 6.90
N ALA A 254 14.32 -34.41 6.30
CA ALA A 254 13.25 -33.44 6.40
C ALA A 254 13.17 -32.58 5.14
N PHE A 255 11.98 -32.04 4.84
CA PHE A 255 11.78 -31.04 3.81
C PHE A 255 10.73 -30.01 4.21
N ALA A 256 10.77 -28.84 3.56
CA ALA A 256 9.78 -27.80 3.76
C ALA A 256 9.37 -27.12 2.44
N CYS A 257 8.14 -26.63 2.37
CA CYS A 257 7.62 -25.87 1.23
C CYS A 257 6.46 -24.97 1.64
N TYR A 258 6.16 -23.95 0.83
CA TYR A 258 4.86 -23.27 0.95
C TYR A 258 3.82 -23.96 0.09
N GLY A 259 2.59 -24.00 0.58
CA GLY A 259 1.45 -24.40 -0.21
C GLY A 259 0.20 -24.40 0.64
N TYR A 260 -0.71 -25.31 0.34
CA TYR A 260 -2.11 -25.18 0.72
C TYR A 260 -2.63 -26.51 1.25
N PRO A 261 -3.46 -26.51 2.30
CA PRO A 261 -4.16 -27.72 2.70
C PRO A 261 -5.22 -28.06 1.64
N VAL A 262 -5.46 -29.35 1.42
CA VAL A 262 -6.62 -29.81 0.65
C VAL A 262 -7.88 -29.50 1.47
N VAL A 263 -8.72 -28.57 1.00
CA VAL A 263 -9.97 -28.18 1.67
C VAL A 263 -11.18 -28.74 0.91
N ALA A 264 -12.12 -29.34 1.63
CA ALA A 264 -13.41 -29.74 1.09
C ALA A 264 -14.36 -28.52 1.09
N GLY A 265 -14.71 -28.02 -0.09
CA GLY A 265 -15.63 -26.89 -0.28
C GLY A 265 -14.93 -25.61 -0.71
N GLY A 266 -15.57 -24.83 -1.59
CA GLY A 266 -15.00 -23.72 -2.36
C GLY A 266 -14.51 -22.48 -1.60
N ARG A 267 -13.95 -22.64 -0.40
CA ARG A 267 -13.13 -21.61 0.26
C ARG A 267 -11.78 -21.53 -0.44
N SER A 268 -11.30 -20.31 -0.70
CA SER A 268 -9.95 -20.10 -1.21
C SER A 268 -8.94 -20.67 -0.20
N PRO A 269 -8.06 -21.58 -0.62
CA PRO A 269 -7.07 -22.14 0.28
C PRO A 269 -6.09 -21.04 0.72
N GLN A 270 -5.75 -21.02 2.00
CA GLN A 270 -4.74 -20.09 2.53
C GLN A 270 -3.36 -20.72 2.47
N LEU A 271 -2.36 -19.92 2.07
CA LEU A 271 -0.96 -20.32 2.07
C LEU A 271 -0.53 -20.70 3.49
N ARG A 272 0.26 -21.76 3.62
CA ARG A 272 0.84 -22.27 4.87
C ARG A 272 2.28 -22.68 4.65
N LEU A 273 3.07 -22.68 5.72
CA LEU A 273 4.39 -23.33 5.72
C LEU A 273 4.24 -24.80 6.09
N GLY A 274 4.73 -25.66 5.21
CA GLY A 274 4.72 -27.10 5.37
C GLY A 274 6.06 -27.64 5.68
N VAL A 275 6.08 -28.53 6.66
CA VAL A 275 7.30 -29.18 7.10
C VAL A 275 7.01 -30.66 7.28
N TRP A 276 7.83 -31.50 6.69
CA TRP A 276 7.83 -32.92 6.96
C TRP A 276 9.20 -33.31 7.50
N SER A 277 9.23 -34.17 8.51
CA SER A 277 10.46 -34.80 8.99
C SER A 277 10.21 -36.26 9.35
N LEU A 278 11.25 -37.09 9.27
CA LEU A 278 11.18 -38.48 9.70
C LEU A 278 10.76 -38.61 11.18
N ALA A 279 11.20 -37.70 12.03
CA ALA A 279 10.95 -37.74 13.48
C ALA A 279 9.55 -37.26 13.89
N GLN A 280 8.99 -36.26 13.19
CA GLN A 280 7.73 -35.59 13.59
C GLN A 280 6.59 -35.77 12.58
N GLY A 281 6.83 -36.43 11.45
CA GLY A 281 5.87 -36.52 10.35
C GLY A 281 5.57 -35.15 9.72
N GLY A 282 4.40 -35.05 9.08
CA GLY A 282 3.93 -33.83 8.43
C GLY A 282 3.30 -32.84 9.41
N GLN A 283 3.78 -31.59 9.37
CA GLN A 283 3.28 -30.45 10.12
C GLN A 283 2.83 -29.33 9.18
N GLN A 284 1.89 -28.51 9.65
CA GLN A 284 1.42 -27.33 8.94
C GLN A 284 1.39 -26.13 9.88
N TRP A 285 1.99 -25.02 9.45
CA TRP A 285 2.02 -23.79 10.24
C TRP A 285 1.36 -22.65 9.46
N SER A 286 0.26 -22.14 10.00
CA SER A 286 -0.53 -21.05 9.41
C SER A 286 -0.20 -19.67 9.96
N ALA A 287 0.38 -19.59 11.16
CA ALA A 287 0.79 -18.33 11.75
C ALA A 287 2.11 -17.85 11.13
N TRP A 288 2.13 -16.60 10.65
CA TRP A 288 3.32 -15.95 10.08
C TRP A 288 4.13 -15.16 11.10
N MET A 289 3.54 -14.85 12.25
CA MET A 289 4.16 -14.14 13.36
C MET A 289 3.35 -14.41 14.63
N PRO A 290 3.92 -14.22 15.83
CA PRO A 290 3.16 -14.19 17.06
C PRO A 290 2.20 -12.99 17.08
N THR A 291 1.26 -12.99 18.01
CA THR A 291 0.30 -11.92 18.23
C THR A 291 1.03 -10.58 18.43
N ASP A 292 0.69 -9.59 17.59
CA ASP A 292 1.22 -8.23 17.65
C ASP A 292 0.08 -7.23 17.33
N ARG A 293 0.10 -6.03 17.93
CA ARG A 293 -0.87 -4.95 17.69
C ARG A 293 -0.20 -3.70 17.12
N LYS A 294 1.06 -3.81 16.69
CA LYS A 294 1.76 -2.78 15.91
C LYS A 294 1.16 -2.64 14.52
N ALA A 295 1.15 -1.40 14.01
CA ALA A 295 0.69 -1.10 12.66
C ALA A 295 1.76 -1.47 11.62
N TRP A 296 1.91 -2.78 11.40
CA TRP A 296 2.80 -3.38 10.41
C TRP A 296 2.27 -4.72 9.94
N HIS A 297 2.82 -5.19 8.84
CA HIS A 297 2.51 -6.44 8.17
C HIS A 297 3.81 -7.16 7.84
N VAL A 298 3.84 -8.45 8.17
CA VAL A 298 4.94 -9.36 7.90
C VAL A 298 4.40 -10.48 7.02
N SER A 299 5.04 -10.70 5.88
CA SER A 299 4.65 -11.74 4.92
C SER A 299 5.81 -12.65 4.56
N PRO A 300 5.54 -13.91 4.18
CA PRO A 300 6.55 -14.77 3.56
C PRO A 300 7.23 -14.07 2.38
N TYR A 301 8.56 -14.15 2.30
CA TYR A 301 9.28 -13.73 1.10
C TYR A 301 9.01 -14.73 -0.03
N MET A 302 8.46 -14.24 -1.14
CA MET A 302 8.26 -15.03 -2.36
C MET A 302 9.28 -14.58 -3.41
N PRO A 303 10.13 -15.48 -3.94
CA PRO A 303 11.09 -15.11 -4.99
C PRO A 303 10.36 -14.60 -6.23
N ASP A 304 10.83 -13.49 -6.80
CA ASP A 304 10.28 -12.96 -8.05
C ASP A 304 10.81 -13.80 -9.23
N PRO A 305 9.96 -14.57 -9.93
CA PRO A 305 10.38 -15.44 -11.02
C PRO A 305 10.97 -14.67 -12.21
N SER A 306 10.70 -13.37 -12.32
CA SER A 306 11.27 -12.49 -13.36
C SER A 306 12.63 -11.90 -13.00
N ALA A 307 13.05 -12.00 -11.73
CA ALA A 307 14.33 -11.48 -11.26
C ALA A 307 15.48 -12.44 -11.62
N SER A 308 16.64 -11.89 -12.00
CA SER A 308 17.84 -12.67 -12.29
C SER A 308 18.23 -13.56 -11.09
N SER A 309 18.55 -14.83 -11.34
CA SER A 309 18.89 -15.84 -10.32
C SER A 309 20.02 -15.42 -9.36
N VAL A 310 20.96 -14.58 -9.82
CA VAL A 310 22.10 -14.08 -9.00
C VAL A 310 21.66 -13.17 -7.85
N ARG A 311 20.45 -12.57 -7.92
CA ARG A 311 19.94 -11.64 -6.90
C ARG A 311 18.81 -12.21 -6.04
N GLN A 312 18.33 -13.41 -6.35
CA GLN A 312 17.25 -14.03 -5.58
C GLN A 312 17.78 -14.56 -4.26
N LYS A 313 17.08 -14.21 -3.17
CA LYS A 313 17.35 -14.78 -1.85
C LYS A 313 16.52 -16.05 -1.68
N ALA A 314 17.02 -17.05 -0.97
CA ALA A 314 16.22 -18.23 -0.65
C ALA A 314 15.08 -17.86 0.31
N ALA A 315 13.86 -18.33 0.00
CA ALA A 315 12.68 -18.15 0.84
C ALA A 315 12.69 -19.07 2.07
N LEU A 316 13.19 -20.29 1.89
CA LEU A 316 13.33 -21.32 2.91
C LEU A 316 14.75 -21.90 2.85
N GLN A 317 15.33 -22.21 4.00
CA GLN A 317 16.64 -22.86 4.10
C GLN A 317 16.74 -23.64 5.41
N TRP A 318 17.40 -24.80 5.41
CA TRP A 318 17.71 -25.52 6.65
C TRP A 318 19.05 -25.06 7.26
N ASP A 319 19.06 -24.89 8.57
CA ASP A 319 20.23 -24.64 9.43
C ASP A 319 20.25 -25.70 10.55
N GLY A 320 20.91 -26.82 10.26
CA GLY A 320 20.81 -28.04 11.08
C GLY A 320 19.35 -28.52 11.17
N GLU A 321 18.84 -28.67 12.39
CA GLU A 321 17.46 -29.07 12.68
C GLU A 321 16.45 -27.93 12.58
N THR A 322 16.92 -26.69 12.42
CA THR A 322 16.06 -25.50 12.38
C THR A 322 15.75 -25.11 10.93
N LEU A 323 14.49 -24.83 10.63
CA LEU A 323 14.09 -24.27 9.36
C LEU A 323 14.14 -22.74 9.43
N LEU A 324 14.95 -22.12 8.58
CA LEU A 324 15.00 -20.68 8.36
C LEU A 324 13.93 -20.29 7.33
N GLN A 325 12.94 -19.54 7.80
CA GLN A 325 11.86 -19.01 6.99
C GLN A 325 12.05 -17.51 6.77
N ARG A 326 12.38 -17.09 5.55
CA ARG A 326 12.59 -15.68 5.24
C ARG A 326 11.27 -14.93 5.18
N MET A 327 11.21 -13.82 5.90
CA MET A 327 10.06 -12.92 5.95
C MET A 327 10.44 -11.56 5.38
N GLU A 328 9.47 -10.92 4.75
CA GLU A 328 9.53 -9.52 4.32
C GLU A 328 8.65 -8.68 5.25
N VAL A 329 9.20 -7.58 5.74
CA VAL A 329 8.47 -6.58 6.52
C VAL A 329 8.03 -5.47 5.59
N ASP A 330 6.79 -5.02 5.75
CA ASP A 330 6.29 -3.86 5.02
C ASP A 330 7.14 -2.60 5.23
N THR A 331 6.97 -1.63 4.34
CA THR A 331 7.61 -0.31 4.45
C THR A 331 6.57 0.73 4.88
N PRO A 332 6.80 1.50 5.95
CA PRO A 332 5.88 2.54 6.40
C PRO A 332 5.88 3.74 5.45
N GLN A 333 4.70 4.32 5.22
CA GLN A 333 4.50 5.54 4.44
C GLN A 333 3.52 6.49 5.12
N LEU A 334 3.70 7.78 4.86
CA LEU A 334 2.75 8.84 5.19
C LEU A 334 2.04 9.30 3.92
N GLU A 335 0.87 9.93 4.04
CA GLU A 335 0.11 10.37 2.87
C GLU A 335 0.77 11.48 2.05
N ARG A 336 1.69 12.26 2.64
CA ARG A 336 2.38 13.40 2.00
C ARG A 336 3.89 13.40 2.23
N LEU A 337 4.53 12.29 1.84
CA LEU A 337 5.98 12.08 1.90
C LEU A 337 6.54 12.15 3.34
N HIS A 338 6.83 13.35 3.84
CA HIS A 338 7.56 13.60 5.09
C HIS A 338 6.67 13.69 6.32
N ASP A 339 5.42 14.09 6.17
CA ASP A 339 4.53 14.38 7.29
C ASP A 339 3.10 13.93 6.98
N GLY A 340 2.31 13.57 7.99
CA GLY A 340 0.92 13.13 7.78
C GLY A 340 0.15 12.76 9.05
N ARG A 341 -1.14 12.47 8.91
CA ARG A 341 -2.06 11.96 9.95
C ARG A 341 -2.40 10.49 9.75
N LEU A 342 -2.06 9.90 8.60
CA LEU A 342 -2.28 8.50 8.27
C LEU A 342 -0.93 7.78 8.10
N LEU A 343 -0.75 6.74 8.91
CA LEU A 343 0.32 5.78 8.71
C LEU A 343 -0.23 4.62 7.88
N SER A 344 0.28 4.44 6.67
CA SER A 344 0.04 3.27 5.85
C SER A 344 1.30 2.42 5.75
N ALA A 345 1.13 1.20 5.29
CA ALA A 345 2.24 0.30 5.06
C ALA A 345 2.06 -0.44 3.74
N THR A 346 3.18 -0.71 3.05
CA THR A 346 3.17 -1.30 1.72
C THR A 346 4.30 -2.32 1.57
N SER A 347 4.01 -3.44 0.90
CA SER A 347 5.01 -4.41 0.44
C SER A 347 5.48 -4.12 -0.99
N ALA A 348 4.89 -3.12 -1.66
CA ALA A 348 5.34 -2.68 -2.98
C ALA A 348 6.68 -1.92 -2.88
N SER A 349 7.44 -1.96 -3.96
CA SER A 349 8.65 -1.15 -4.09
C SER A 349 8.29 0.33 -4.11
N ILE A 350 8.89 1.10 -3.21
CA ILE A 350 8.74 2.55 -3.13
C ILE A 350 10.09 3.25 -3.23
N THR A 351 10.07 4.56 -3.36
CA THR A 351 11.26 5.39 -3.41
C THR A 351 11.30 6.41 -2.26
N SER A 352 12.50 6.85 -1.89
CA SER A 352 12.71 7.95 -0.95
C SER A 352 13.80 8.91 -1.45
N CYS A 353 13.80 10.12 -0.92
CA CYS A 353 14.86 11.10 -1.13
C CYS A 353 16.08 10.74 -0.26
N VAL A 354 17.21 10.43 -0.91
CA VAL A 354 18.46 10.10 -0.20
C VAL A 354 19.37 11.32 -0.01
N GLN A 355 19.23 12.34 -0.85
CA GLN A 355 19.96 13.60 -0.80
C GLN A 355 19.27 14.65 -1.70
N HIS A 356 19.68 15.91 -1.57
CA HIS A 356 19.19 17.00 -2.42
C HIS A 356 20.31 17.51 -3.33
N ARG A 357 19.95 18.00 -4.52
CA ARG A 357 20.83 18.79 -5.38
C ARG A 357 21.05 20.18 -4.77
N LEU A 358 22.00 20.95 -5.32
CA LEU A 358 22.26 22.32 -4.86
C LEU A 358 21.04 23.24 -4.95
N ASP A 359 20.19 23.04 -5.96
CA ASP A 359 18.93 23.76 -6.17
C ASP A 359 17.76 23.20 -5.33
N GLY A 360 18.03 22.21 -4.49
CA GLY A 360 17.07 21.61 -3.56
C GLY A 360 16.18 20.52 -4.16
N ARG A 361 16.29 20.19 -5.46
CA ARG A 361 15.51 19.07 -6.02
C ARG A 361 15.98 17.72 -5.44
N PRO A 362 15.06 16.78 -5.14
CA PRO A 362 15.41 15.54 -4.49
C PRO A 362 16.13 14.57 -5.44
N VAL A 363 17.07 13.81 -4.89
CA VAL A 363 17.68 12.64 -5.54
C VAL A 363 17.01 11.40 -4.97
N ILE A 364 16.31 10.69 -5.83
CA ILE A 364 15.38 9.63 -5.45
C ILE A 364 16.04 8.26 -5.67
N LYS A 365 15.93 7.36 -4.69
CA LYS A 365 16.35 5.96 -4.81
C LYS A 365 15.28 5.01 -4.29
N PRO A 366 15.24 3.74 -4.76
CA PRO A 366 14.40 2.71 -4.15
C PRO A 366 14.72 2.53 -2.67
N VAL A 367 13.69 2.40 -1.84
CA VAL A 367 13.85 2.06 -0.43
C VAL A 367 14.19 0.58 -0.31
N PRO A 368 15.29 0.20 0.39
CA PRO A 368 15.60 -1.21 0.60
C PRO A 368 14.51 -1.92 1.41
N LYS A 369 14.11 -3.11 0.97
CA LYS A 369 13.15 -3.95 1.69
C LYS A 369 13.79 -4.59 2.92
N LEU A 370 13.11 -4.50 4.05
CA LEU A 370 13.53 -5.12 5.30
C LEU A 370 13.16 -6.60 5.31
N HIS A 371 14.13 -7.44 5.69
CA HIS A 371 13.94 -8.88 5.80
C HIS A 371 14.56 -9.40 7.10
N PHE A 372 13.98 -10.48 7.60
CA PHE A 372 14.55 -11.30 8.66
C PHE A 372 14.18 -12.76 8.40
N PHE A 373 14.68 -13.69 9.20
CA PHE A 373 14.20 -15.07 9.18
C PHE A 373 13.53 -15.44 10.49
N TRP A 374 12.40 -16.15 10.43
CA TRP A 374 12.02 -16.99 11.55
C TRP A 374 12.90 -18.24 11.58
N ARG A 375 13.46 -18.53 12.74
CA ARG A 375 14.08 -19.80 13.09
C ARG A 375 13.00 -20.71 13.65
N ARG A 376 12.56 -21.67 12.84
CA ARG A 376 11.46 -22.56 13.18
C ARG A 376 12.00 -23.92 13.58
N ASP A 377 11.96 -24.20 14.87
CA ASP A 377 12.28 -25.51 15.41
C ASP A 377 11.11 -26.46 15.13
N VAL A 378 11.39 -27.55 14.40
CA VAL A 378 10.39 -28.56 14.03
C VAL A 378 9.89 -29.33 15.26
N ALA A 379 10.72 -29.47 16.30
CA ALA A 379 10.35 -30.10 17.56
C ALA A 379 9.64 -29.12 18.51
N GLN A 380 9.86 -27.81 18.36
CA GLN A 380 9.27 -26.76 19.21
C GLN A 380 8.62 -25.63 18.39
N PRO A 381 7.57 -25.91 17.59
CA PRO A 381 6.99 -24.96 16.65
C PRO A 381 6.29 -23.75 17.31
N SER A 382 5.99 -23.83 18.62
CA SER A 382 5.41 -22.74 19.41
C SER A 382 6.45 -21.70 19.84
N VAL A 383 7.75 -22.01 19.79
CA VAL A 383 8.81 -21.07 20.14
C VAL A 383 9.08 -20.16 18.96
N TRP A 384 8.89 -18.87 19.18
CA TRP A 384 9.18 -17.84 18.17
C TRP A 384 10.58 -17.28 18.37
N GLN A 385 11.45 -17.56 17.40
CA GLN A 385 12.80 -17.01 17.33
C GLN A 385 13.03 -16.36 15.97
N ALA A 386 13.41 -15.09 15.94
CA ALA A 386 13.79 -14.41 14.70
C ALA A 386 15.31 -14.26 14.63
N GLN A 387 15.85 -14.18 13.42
CA GLN A 387 17.24 -13.78 13.19
C GLN A 387 17.34 -12.75 12.07
N SER A 388 18.28 -11.81 12.19
CA SER A 388 18.56 -10.84 11.15
C SER A 388 19.53 -11.39 10.10
N GLU A 389 19.76 -10.63 9.04
CA GLU A 389 20.99 -10.78 8.25
C GLU A 389 22.24 -10.53 9.14
N PRO A 390 23.43 -11.02 8.78
CA PRO A 390 24.63 -10.86 9.61
C PRO A 390 25.03 -9.38 9.81
N LEU A 391 25.30 -9.04 11.07
CA LEU A 391 25.88 -7.78 11.53
C LEU A 391 27.31 -8.07 12.02
N GLY A 392 28.32 -7.52 11.36
CA GLY A 392 29.72 -7.76 11.74
C GLY A 392 30.11 -9.25 11.78
N GLY A 393 29.48 -10.08 10.95
CA GLY A 393 29.73 -11.53 10.88
C GLY A 393 28.79 -12.40 11.73
N HIS A 394 28.02 -11.83 12.66
CA HIS A 394 27.06 -12.57 13.49
C HIS A 394 25.64 -12.05 13.31
N ALA A 395 24.64 -12.93 13.31
CA ALA A 395 23.24 -12.51 13.27
C ALA A 395 22.79 -11.99 14.65
N LEU A 396 21.87 -11.02 14.65
CA LEU A 396 21.04 -10.76 15.81
C LEU A 396 19.96 -11.83 15.90
N GLN A 397 19.66 -12.29 17.10
CA GLN A 397 18.62 -13.29 17.35
C GLN A 397 17.66 -12.80 18.44
N TRP A 398 16.38 -12.76 18.11
CA TRP A 398 15.30 -12.40 19.00
C TRP A 398 14.60 -13.67 19.46
N THR A 399 14.39 -13.83 20.77
CA THR A 399 13.55 -14.91 21.31
C THR A 399 12.35 -14.31 22.01
N LEU A 400 11.14 -14.74 21.65
CA LEU A 400 9.91 -14.22 22.24
C LEU A 400 9.86 -14.50 23.75
N VAL A 401 9.59 -13.46 24.54
CA VAL A 401 9.45 -13.53 26.00
C VAL A 401 8.01 -13.24 26.42
N HIS A 402 7.39 -12.23 25.81
CA HIS A 402 6.00 -11.85 26.07
C HIS A 402 5.25 -11.61 24.75
N GLU A 403 4.06 -12.18 24.62
CA GLU A 403 3.14 -11.84 23.54
C GLU A 403 2.60 -10.42 23.73
N ALA A 404 2.18 -9.79 22.63
CA ALA A 404 1.52 -8.50 22.70
C ALA A 404 0.20 -8.61 23.50
N LYS A 405 -0.06 -7.60 24.34
CA LYS A 405 -1.36 -7.43 25.00
C LYS A 405 -2.43 -7.07 23.97
N GLU A 406 -3.71 -7.16 24.35
CA GLU A 406 -4.84 -6.79 23.48
C GLU A 406 -5.01 -5.27 23.26
N ASP A 407 -4.17 -4.45 23.91
CA ASP A 407 -4.21 -3.00 23.75
C ASP A 407 -3.75 -2.57 22.35
N ILE A 408 -4.42 -1.57 21.78
CA ILE A 408 -4.01 -0.97 20.50
C ILE A 408 -2.57 -0.44 20.62
N GLY A 409 -1.70 -0.86 19.69
CA GLY A 409 -0.30 -0.46 19.64
C GLY A 409 0.63 -1.26 20.57
N ALA A 410 0.13 -2.25 21.30
CA ALA A 410 0.98 -3.15 22.08
C ALA A 410 1.83 -4.05 21.16
N THR A 411 3.10 -4.21 21.52
CA THR A 411 4.06 -5.05 20.81
C THR A 411 4.47 -6.25 21.64
N ALA A 412 4.85 -7.32 20.95
CA ALA A 412 5.52 -8.45 21.59
C ALA A 412 6.92 -8.05 22.07
N ALA A 413 7.37 -8.65 23.18
CA ALA A 413 8.66 -8.38 23.79
C ALA A 413 9.61 -9.56 23.60
N TYR A 414 10.84 -9.27 23.18
CA TYR A 414 11.85 -10.27 22.87
C TYR A 414 13.13 -10.03 23.69
N SER A 415 13.79 -11.11 24.11
CA SER A 415 15.21 -11.05 24.46
C SER A 415 16.04 -11.01 23.19
N LEU A 416 17.20 -10.36 23.22
CA LEU A 416 18.06 -10.16 22.06
C LEU A 416 19.48 -10.62 22.34
N GLN A 417 20.10 -11.28 21.37
CA GLN A 417 21.51 -11.66 21.41
C GLN A 417 22.20 -11.41 20.06
N TRP A 418 23.51 -11.19 20.09
CA TRP A 418 24.37 -11.04 18.92
C TRP A 418 25.52 -12.05 19.01
N GLY A 419 25.45 -13.11 18.20
CA GLY A 419 26.26 -14.31 18.45
C GLY A 419 26.01 -14.83 19.87
N ASP A 420 27.08 -15.04 20.64
CA ASP A 420 26.98 -15.49 22.03
C ASP A 420 26.80 -14.34 23.05
N THR A 421 26.73 -13.09 22.57
CA THR A 421 26.64 -11.91 23.44
C THR A 421 25.18 -11.51 23.66
N PRO A 422 24.62 -11.63 24.88
CA PRO A 422 23.28 -11.13 25.17
C PRO A 422 23.27 -9.60 25.15
N ILE A 423 22.24 -9.02 24.53
CA ILE A 423 21.99 -7.58 24.52
C ILE A 423 20.97 -7.27 25.63
N PRO A 424 21.34 -6.51 26.69
CA PRO A 424 20.46 -6.28 27.83
C PRO A 424 19.13 -5.62 27.47
N GLY A 425 18.06 -6.00 28.18
CA GLY A 425 16.73 -5.42 28.05
C GLY A 425 15.76 -6.28 27.22
N LEU A 426 14.57 -5.73 27.00
CA LEU A 426 13.55 -6.29 26.13
C LEU A 426 13.42 -5.42 24.88
N TRP A 427 13.20 -6.07 23.74
CA TRP A 427 13.28 -5.47 22.42
C TRP A 427 12.03 -5.77 21.62
N GLU A 428 11.67 -4.87 20.70
CA GLU A 428 10.73 -5.18 19.63
C GLU A 428 11.48 -5.84 18.46
N LEU A 429 10.72 -6.46 17.55
CA LEU A 429 11.28 -7.04 16.32
C LEU A 429 11.58 -5.97 15.24
N GLU A 430 11.20 -4.71 15.45
CA GLU A 430 11.53 -3.61 14.55
C GLU A 430 13.02 -3.27 14.63
N HIS A 431 13.72 -3.41 13.49
CA HIS A 431 15.14 -3.13 13.37
C HIS A 431 15.53 -2.72 11.95
N VAL A 432 16.67 -2.04 11.82
CA VAL A 432 17.33 -1.76 10.54
C VAL A 432 18.81 -2.04 10.67
N LEU A 433 19.37 -2.84 9.75
CA LEU A 433 20.81 -3.03 9.65
C LEU A 433 21.41 -2.02 8.66
N VAL A 434 22.46 -1.33 9.09
CA VAL A 434 23.11 -0.28 8.30
C VAL A 434 24.54 -0.71 7.99
N GLN A 435 24.83 -0.87 6.70
CA GLN A 435 26.17 -1.21 6.17
C GLN A 435 26.81 -2.43 6.85
N SER A 436 25.99 -3.39 7.29
CA SER A 436 26.40 -4.58 8.07
C SER A 436 27.28 -4.28 9.29
N ARG A 437 27.26 -3.03 9.79
CA ARG A 437 28.11 -2.54 10.88
C ARG A 437 27.32 -2.07 12.08
N TRP A 438 26.17 -1.43 11.86
CA TRP A 438 25.29 -0.98 12.93
C TRP A 438 23.92 -1.64 12.82
N ALA A 439 23.30 -1.93 13.96
CA ALA A 439 21.89 -2.21 14.03
C ALA A 439 21.18 -1.07 14.76
N VAL A 440 20.15 -0.52 14.12
CA VAL A 440 19.17 0.35 14.74
C VAL A 440 18.05 -0.54 15.27
N LEU A 441 17.82 -0.49 16.57
CA LEU A 441 16.93 -1.36 17.33
C LEU A 441 15.87 -0.53 18.04
N CYS A 442 14.69 -1.12 18.26
CA CYS A 442 13.63 -0.54 19.08
C CYS A 442 13.55 -1.27 20.42
N ALA A 443 13.81 -0.56 21.52
CA ALA A 443 13.56 -1.12 22.84
C ALA A 443 12.05 -1.29 23.07
N TRP A 444 11.64 -2.39 23.69
CA TRP A 444 10.25 -2.64 24.01
C TRP A 444 9.75 -1.67 25.08
N SER A 445 8.54 -1.13 24.88
CA SER A 445 7.89 -0.24 25.85
C SER A 445 6.37 -0.39 25.78
N GLU A 446 5.66 0.13 26.78
CA GLU A 446 4.21 0.29 26.70
C GLU A 446 3.83 1.17 25.48
N PRO A 447 2.58 1.09 24.98
CA PRO A 447 2.11 1.95 23.90
C PRO A 447 2.14 3.45 24.27
N ALA A 448 2.21 4.33 23.27
CA ALA A 448 2.28 5.78 23.48
C ALA A 448 1.04 6.36 24.20
N ASN A 449 -0.15 5.78 23.98
CA ASN A 449 -1.39 6.14 24.70
C ASN A 449 -1.38 5.69 26.18
N LYS A 450 -0.38 4.91 26.60
CA LYS A 450 -0.10 4.52 28.00
C LYS A 450 1.18 5.15 28.53
N GLY A 451 1.77 6.10 27.81
CA GLY A 451 2.94 6.86 28.24
C GLY A 451 4.29 6.26 27.84
N GLY A 452 4.31 5.19 27.06
CA GLY A 452 5.55 4.71 26.48
C GLY A 452 6.16 5.68 25.49
N ARG A 453 7.48 5.73 25.46
CA ARG A 453 8.26 6.60 24.57
C ARG A 453 9.38 5.79 23.92
N PRO A 454 9.04 4.86 23.01
CA PRO A 454 10.05 4.11 22.26
C PRO A 454 10.95 5.07 21.48
N VAL A 455 12.25 4.79 21.51
CA VAL A 455 13.31 5.56 20.84
C VAL A 455 14.30 4.59 20.20
N PRO A 456 15.01 4.98 19.13
CA PRO A 456 15.99 4.12 18.50
C PRO A 456 17.24 3.95 19.37
N TRP A 457 17.71 2.72 19.45
CA TRP A 457 18.99 2.33 20.06
C TRP A 457 19.92 1.80 18.99
N ILE A 458 21.20 2.08 19.13
CA ILE A 458 22.23 1.71 18.17
C ILE A 458 23.15 0.70 18.80
N TRP A 459 23.22 -0.48 18.19
CA TRP A 459 24.22 -1.49 18.50
C TRP A 459 25.33 -1.43 17.47
N ASP A 460 26.57 -1.20 17.91
CA ASP A 460 27.77 -1.14 17.07
C ASP A 460 28.61 -2.42 17.10
N GLY A 461 28.08 -3.50 17.70
CA GLY A 461 28.82 -4.74 17.97
C GLY A 461 29.59 -4.75 19.30
N LYS A 462 29.58 -3.65 20.06
CA LYS A 462 30.28 -3.55 21.35
C LYS A 462 29.42 -2.92 22.44
N GLN A 463 28.70 -1.86 22.12
CA GLN A 463 27.96 -1.04 23.06
C GLN A 463 26.65 -0.54 22.47
N LEU A 464 25.70 -0.27 23.36
CA LEU A 464 24.39 0.28 23.04
C LEU A 464 24.39 1.79 23.27
N HIS A 465 23.89 2.54 22.29
CA HIS A 465 23.67 3.98 22.39
C HIS A 465 22.25 4.35 22.09
N VAL A 466 21.61 5.09 22.99
CA VAL A 466 20.29 5.67 22.72
C VAL A 466 20.42 6.91 21.84
N VAL A 467 19.49 7.08 20.90
CA VAL A 467 19.33 8.32 20.13
C VAL A 467 18.11 9.07 20.67
N GLU A 468 18.34 10.28 21.15
CA GLU A 468 17.25 11.14 21.65
C GLU A 468 16.32 11.57 20.52
N MET A 469 15.01 11.48 20.77
CA MET A 469 13.97 11.82 19.79
C MET A 469 12.96 12.82 20.39
N PRO A 470 12.40 13.73 19.58
CA PRO A 470 11.42 14.73 20.04
C PRO A 470 10.10 14.09 20.47
N GLY A 471 9.76 12.92 19.93
CA GLY A 471 8.57 12.16 20.25
C GLY A 471 8.80 10.65 20.17
N PRO A 472 7.78 9.83 20.48
CA PRO A 472 7.89 8.38 20.37
C PRO A 472 8.05 7.97 18.91
N MET A 473 9.01 7.08 18.66
CA MET A 473 9.20 6.41 17.38
C MET A 473 8.12 5.34 17.19
N VAL A 474 7.60 5.21 15.98
CA VAL A 474 6.54 4.22 15.68
C VAL A 474 7.05 3.15 14.73
N ARG A 475 7.81 3.55 13.71
CA ARG A 475 8.39 2.69 12.66
C ARG A 475 9.73 3.26 12.20
N MET A 476 10.54 2.43 11.57
CA MET A 476 11.80 2.83 10.92
C MET A 476 11.94 2.21 9.54
N ARG A 477 12.75 2.83 8.68
CA ARG A 477 13.10 2.26 7.36
C ARG A 477 14.52 2.69 6.92
N PRO A 478 15.23 1.83 6.18
CA PRO A 478 16.57 2.14 5.68
C PRO A 478 16.54 3.16 4.55
N LEU A 479 17.66 3.86 4.35
CA LEU A 479 17.95 4.60 3.12
C LEU A 479 19.04 3.90 2.31
N ALA A 480 18.89 3.90 0.98
CA ALA A 480 19.83 3.24 0.08
C ALA A 480 21.18 3.96 0.01
N ASP A 481 22.27 3.18 0.03
CA ASP A 481 23.66 3.61 -0.18
C ASP A 481 24.19 4.68 0.78
N VAL A 482 23.54 4.90 1.92
CA VAL A 482 23.98 5.88 2.92
C VAL A 482 23.90 5.29 4.33
N ALA A 483 24.76 5.75 5.23
CA ALA A 483 24.68 5.41 6.65
C ALA A 483 23.60 6.26 7.34
N ARG A 484 22.33 6.11 6.93
CA ARG A 484 21.19 6.85 7.47
C ARG A 484 19.97 5.96 7.61
N VAL A 485 19.15 6.26 8.61
CA VAL A 485 17.86 5.60 8.83
C VAL A 485 16.78 6.65 8.97
N GLU A 486 15.65 6.41 8.30
CA GLU A 486 14.44 7.20 8.48
C GLU A 486 13.62 6.62 9.63
N VAL A 487 13.20 7.49 10.53
CA VAL A 487 12.46 7.17 11.74
C VAL A 487 11.14 7.94 11.69
N LEU A 488 10.02 7.22 11.68
CA LEU A 488 8.72 7.84 11.83
C LEU A 488 8.46 8.11 13.31
N VAL A 489 8.24 9.37 13.65
CA VAL A 489 7.93 9.82 15.00
C VAL A 489 6.55 10.42 15.08
N MET A 490 5.88 10.23 16.23
CA MET A 490 4.70 11.03 16.55
C MET A 490 5.16 12.43 16.97
N ALA A 491 4.73 13.45 16.23
CA ALA A 491 5.10 14.83 16.50
C ALA A 491 4.02 15.61 17.28
N GLY A 492 2.78 15.14 17.24
CA GLY A 492 1.69 15.76 18.00
C GLY A 492 0.37 15.02 17.84
N CYS A 493 -0.69 15.58 18.40
CA CYS A 493 -2.06 15.07 18.27
C CYS A 493 -3.04 16.22 18.02
N GLY A 494 -4.15 15.95 17.33
CA GLY A 494 -5.18 16.97 17.09
C GLY A 494 -6.53 16.35 16.72
N PRO A 495 -7.61 17.15 16.67
CA PRO A 495 -8.95 16.66 16.38
C PRO A 495 -9.04 16.03 14.99
N GLU A 496 -9.74 14.90 14.89
CA GLU A 496 -9.96 14.21 13.61
C GLU A 496 -10.67 15.09 12.57
N SER A 497 -11.54 16.00 13.02
CA SER A 497 -12.21 16.99 12.16
C SER A 497 -11.25 17.92 11.40
N THR A 498 -9.99 18.02 11.82
CA THR A 498 -8.96 18.83 11.15
C THR A 498 -8.07 18.01 10.21
N SER A 499 -8.30 16.71 10.08
CA SER A 499 -7.49 15.77 9.29
C SER A 499 -7.82 15.78 7.79
N HIS A 500 -8.08 16.96 7.22
CA HIS A 500 -8.33 17.09 5.78
C HIS A 500 -7.03 16.91 5.01
N THR A 501 -6.90 15.81 4.27
CA THR A 501 -5.67 15.47 3.55
C THR A 501 -5.37 16.40 2.37
N ASN A 502 -6.36 17.16 1.89
CA ASN A 502 -6.21 18.07 0.74
C ASN A 502 -5.55 19.42 1.07
N THR A 503 -5.54 19.83 2.33
CA THR A 503 -4.89 21.06 2.80
C THR A 503 -3.75 20.70 3.75
N GLY A 504 -2.84 21.61 4.03
CA GLY A 504 -1.81 21.47 5.06
C GLY A 504 -2.24 21.98 6.43
N SER A 505 -3.51 22.37 6.58
CA SER A 505 -4.08 22.86 7.84
C SER A 505 -4.09 21.78 8.92
N TRP A 506 -4.05 20.48 8.57
CA TRP A 506 -3.98 19.40 9.56
C TRP A 506 -2.74 19.47 10.46
N ARG A 507 -1.71 20.23 10.07
CA ARG A 507 -0.53 20.52 10.92
C ARG A 507 -0.86 21.47 12.07
N TRP A 508 -2.01 22.14 12.03
CA TRP A 508 -2.34 23.23 12.93
C TRP A 508 -3.81 23.24 13.39
N PRO A 509 -4.09 23.48 14.67
CA PRO A 509 -3.18 23.35 15.80
C PRO A 509 -2.92 21.86 16.12
N ILE A 510 -1.66 21.50 16.37
CA ILE A 510 -1.30 20.20 16.98
C ILE A 510 -0.87 20.41 18.42
N GLN A 511 -1.34 19.55 19.31
CA GLN A 511 -0.90 19.51 20.70
C GLN A 511 0.29 18.56 20.87
N PRO A 512 1.14 18.78 21.89
CA PRO A 512 2.26 17.89 22.16
C PRO A 512 1.81 16.47 22.48
N VAL A 513 2.69 15.50 22.20
CA VAL A 513 2.50 14.08 22.49
C VAL A 513 2.54 13.84 24.00
N LYS A 514 1.36 13.91 24.62
CA LYS A 514 1.13 13.57 26.04
C LYS A 514 0.08 12.48 26.12
N VAL A 515 0.16 11.62 27.13
CA VAL A 515 -0.79 10.52 27.36
C VAL A 515 -2.24 10.97 27.18
N ASP A 516 -2.64 12.04 27.87
CA ASP A 516 -4.01 12.57 27.82
C ASP A 516 -4.42 13.06 26.42
N ASN A 517 -3.48 13.52 25.60
CA ASN A 517 -3.75 13.98 24.23
C ASN A 517 -3.83 12.81 23.24
N VAL A 518 -2.96 11.82 23.41
CA VAL A 518 -2.89 10.63 22.53
C VAL A 518 -4.08 9.71 22.79
N ALA A 519 -4.49 9.55 24.06
CA ALA A 519 -5.62 8.73 24.47
C ALA A 519 -6.98 9.41 24.29
N LYS A 520 -7.01 10.68 23.87
CA LYS A 520 -8.24 11.46 23.76
C LYS A 520 -9.12 10.95 22.61
N GLU A 521 -10.39 10.69 22.91
CA GLU A 521 -11.36 10.27 21.91
C GLU A 521 -11.56 11.36 20.83
N GLY A 522 -11.67 10.94 19.56
CA GLY A 522 -11.81 11.84 18.41
C GLY A 522 -10.54 12.62 18.05
N TRP A 523 -9.39 12.25 18.62
CA TRP A 523 -8.09 12.82 18.28
C TRP A 523 -7.23 11.82 17.53
N LYS A 524 -6.42 12.32 16.60
CA LYS A 524 -5.45 11.53 15.83
C LYS A 524 -4.03 12.03 16.02
N PRO A 525 -3.04 11.13 16.03
CA PRO A 525 -1.64 11.53 15.98
C PRO A 525 -1.28 12.19 14.64
N SER A 526 -0.29 13.07 14.68
CA SER A 526 0.49 13.56 13.55
C SER A 526 1.84 12.87 13.58
N TYR A 527 2.27 12.42 12.41
CA TYR A 527 3.54 11.76 12.21
C TYR A 527 4.44 12.60 11.32
N GLU A 528 5.74 12.49 11.58
CA GLU A 528 6.78 13.16 10.82
C GLU A 528 7.93 12.16 10.61
N ILE A 529 8.57 12.21 9.45
CA ILE A 529 9.78 11.46 9.16
C ILE A 529 10.98 12.28 9.66
N ARG A 530 11.80 11.64 10.49
CA ARG A 530 13.10 12.14 10.94
C ARG A 530 14.21 11.27 10.39
N GLN A 531 15.43 11.80 10.32
CA GLN A 531 16.60 11.03 9.93
C GLN A 531 17.60 10.96 11.08
N ILE A 532 18.19 9.77 11.29
CA ILE A 532 19.31 9.56 12.20
C ILE A 532 20.53 9.09 11.40
N ALA A 533 21.72 9.51 11.83
CA ALA A 533 22.99 9.15 11.18
C ALA A 533 24.16 9.24 12.16
N PRO A 534 25.29 8.54 11.91
CA PRO A 534 26.52 8.73 12.67
C PRO A 534 27.16 10.09 12.33
N ASP A 535 27.64 10.78 13.37
CA ASP A 535 28.52 11.93 13.21
C ASP A 535 29.94 11.50 12.78
N PRO A 536 30.88 12.43 12.50
CA PRO A 536 32.25 12.08 12.12
C PRO A 536 33.02 11.24 13.16
N SER A 537 32.58 11.23 14.43
CA SER A 537 33.14 10.36 15.49
C SER A 537 32.49 8.97 15.54
N GLY A 538 31.49 8.72 14.70
CA GLY A 538 30.73 7.47 14.64
C GLY A 538 29.55 7.41 15.62
N ARG A 539 29.27 8.48 16.38
CA ARG A 539 28.15 8.53 17.32
C ARG A 539 26.88 8.92 16.57
N TRP A 540 25.86 8.07 16.65
CA TRP A 540 24.58 8.30 16.02
C TRP A 540 23.76 9.37 16.73
N ARG A 541 23.14 10.26 15.94
CA ARG A 541 22.30 11.35 16.44
C ARG A 541 21.13 11.59 15.49
N LEU A 542 20.10 12.22 16.03
CA LEU A 542 19.05 12.84 15.25
C LEU A 542 19.64 13.98 14.41
N LEU A 543 19.38 13.94 13.11
CA LEU A 543 19.72 15.01 12.20
C LEU A 543 18.66 16.12 12.27
N PRO A 544 19.03 17.39 12.10
CA PRO A 544 18.05 18.43 11.84
C PRO A 544 17.24 18.08 10.59
N ARG A 545 15.96 18.48 10.56
CA ARG A 545 15.13 18.33 9.37
C ARG A 545 15.59 19.22 8.22
N TRP A 546 16.33 20.28 8.54
CA TRP A 546 16.79 21.25 7.59
C TRP A 546 18.25 21.03 7.18
N ARG A 547 18.57 21.50 5.98
CA ARG A 547 19.93 21.63 5.45
C ARG A 547 20.33 23.09 5.30
N GLU A 548 21.61 23.40 5.34
CA GLU A 548 22.06 24.74 4.96
C GLU A 548 22.13 24.88 3.43
N VAL A 549 21.75 26.05 2.92
CA VAL A 549 21.82 26.38 1.49
C VAL A 549 22.50 27.72 1.28
N SER A 550 23.05 27.93 0.09
CA SER A 550 23.76 29.17 -0.28
C SER A 550 23.27 29.78 -1.60
N GLN A 551 22.18 29.26 -2.16
CA GLN A 551 21.61 29.71 -3.43
C GLN A 551 20.09 29.58 -3.43
N VAL A 552 19.45 30.26 -4.39
CA VAL A 552 18.00 30.20 -4.57
C VAL A 552 17.56 28.76 -4.83
N GLN A 553 16.57 28.32 -4.07
CA GLN A 553 16.00 26.99 -4.20
C GLN A 553 14.95 26.96 -5.31
N HIS A 554 14.89 25.84 -6.03
CA HIS A 554 13.90 25.60 -7.07
C HIS A 554 12.48 25.58 -6.47
N PRO A 555 11.41 26.00 -7.18
CA PRO A 555 10.03 25.85 -6.72
C PRO A 555 9.61 24.41 -6.37
N CYS A 556 10.29 23.43 -6.97
CA CYS A 556 10.12 21.99 -6.72
C CYS A 556 11.16 21.43 -5.73
N ALA A 557 11.93 22.30 -5.07
CA ALA A 557 12.86 21.90 -4.05
C ALA A 557 12.12 21.25 -2.89
N ASP A 558 12.69 20.16 -2.39
CA ASP A 558 12.17 19.39 -1.28
C ASP A 558 13.01 19.60 -0.02
N GLY A 559 12.42 19.28 1.14
CA GLY A 559 13.11 19.29 2.43
C GLY A 559 13.31 20.69 2.99
N ASP A 560 13.33 20.76 4.31
CA ASP A 560 13.49 22.02 5.04
C ASP A 560 14.90 22.58 4.79
N TYR A 561 15.06 23.90 4.83
CA TYR A 561 16.37 24.52 4.66
C TYR A 561 16.55 25.82 5.42
N VAL A 562 17.79 26.12 5.78
CA VAL A 562 18.24 27.38 6.37
C VAL A 562 19.16 28.07 5.38
N TRP A 563 18.85 29.31 5.04
CA TRP A 563 19.79 30.22 4.40
C TRP A 563 20.46 31.06 5.50
N PRO A 564 21.75 30.82 5.78
CA PRO A 564 22.43 31.48 6.88
C PRO A 564 22.57 32.99 6.62
N GLN A 565 22.79 33.72 7.70
CA GLN A 565 22.97 35.17 7.66
C GLN A 565 24.21 35.52 6.82
N GLN A 566 24.03 36.35 5.79
CA GLN A 566 25.15 36.99 5.08
C GLN A 566 25.32 38.42 5.60
N ALA A 567 26.47 39.05 5.33
CA ALA A 567 26.73 40.41 5.82
C ALA A 567 25.63 41.39 5.35
N GLY A 568 24.86 41.92 6.31
CA GLY A 568 23.77 42.87 6.04
C GLY A 568 22.38 42.26 5.86
N THR A 569 22.23 40.95 5.64
CA THR A 569 20.92 40.27 5.53
C THR A 569 20.52 39.62 6.87
N ASP A 570 19.22 39.38 7.06
CA ASP A 570 18.73 38.50 8.13
C ASP A 570 18.72 37.04 7.65
N ALA A 571 18.90 36.05 8.53
CA ALA A 571 18.85 34.63 8.10
C ALA A 571 17.40 34.18 7.85
N LEU A 572 17.23 33.19 6.96
CA LEU A 572 15.94 32.62 6.58
C LEU A 572 15.90 31.12 6.88
N TRP A 573 14.77 30.64 7.38
CA TRP A 573 14.44 29.23 7.53
C TRP A 573 13.12 28.96 6.82
N TRP A 574 13.12 28.05 5.86
CA TRP A 574 11.91 27.57 5.20
C TRP A 574 11.70 26.09 5.53
N TRP A 575 10.46 25.72 5.85
CA TRP A 575 10.14 24.34 6.20
C TRP A 575 8.68 23.98 5.91
N GLY A 576 8.40 22.67 5.93
CA GLY A 576 7.06 22.11 5.84
C GLY A 576 6.42 22.30 4.47
N GLY A 577 7.19 22.39 3.39
CA GLY A 577 6.60 22.39 2.06
C GLY A 577 5.86 21.08 1.78
N LEU A 578 4.61 21.18 1.37
CA LEU A 578 3.81 20.04 0.97
C LEU A 578 3.93 19.80 -0.52
N HIS A 579 3.94 18.51 -0.88
CA HIS A 579 3.73 18.10 -2.25
C HIS A 579 2.35 18.60 -2.71
N LEU A 580 2.28 19.27 -3.87
CA LEU A 580 1.03 19.85 -4.37
C LEU A 580 -0.08 18.79 -4.49
N ASN A 581 0.27 17.66 -5.10
CA ASN A 581 -0.65 16.53 -5.21
C ASN A 581 -0.70 15.78 -3.88
N ASN A 582 -1.91 15.43 -3.44
CA ASN A 582 -2.14 14.65 -2.23
C ASN A 582 -1.77 13.18 -2.44
N ASN A 583 -0.48 12.90 -2.51
CA ASN A 583 0.08 11.56 -2.61
C ASN A 583 1.49 11.52 -2.00
N ASN A 584 2.02 10.30 -1.93
CA ASN A 584 3.33 10.00 -1.41
C ASN A 584 4.32 9.57 -2.50
N GLN A 585 4.08 10.01 -3.74
CA GLN A 585 4.96 9.75 -4.88
C GLN A 585 5.95 10.89 -5.04
N TRP A 586 7.22 10.54 -5.21
CA TRP A 586 8.26 11.51 -5.46
C TRP A 586 8.22 11.98 -6.91
N ASP A 587 7.92 13.26 -7.11
CA ASP A 587 8.05 13.94 -8.39
C ASP A 587 8.97 15.16 -8.26
N VAL A 588 10.03 15.19 -9.07
CA VAL A 588 11.05 16.25 -9.11
C VAL A 588 10.58 17.52 -9.82
N ASN A 589 9.49 17.42 -10.58
CA ASN A 589 8.92 18.50 -11.38
C ASN A 589 7.67 19.10 -10.74
N VAL A 590 7.16 18.50 -9.65
CA VAL A 590 6.00 19.05 -8.94
C VAL A 590 6.44 20.08 -7.90
N PRO A 591 5.94 21.33 -7.95
CA PRO A 591 6.20 22.35 -6.94
C PRO A 591 5.82 21.95 -5.50
N ARG A 592 6.51 22.56 -4.53
CA ARG A 592 6.15 22.50 -3.11
C ARG A 592 5.44 23.79 -2.68
N THR A 593 4.38 23.65 -1.90
CA THR A 593 3.55 24.76 -1.42
C THR A 593 3.32 24.67 0.08
N GLU A 594 2.61 25.65 0.62
CA GLU A 594 2.15 25.61 2.01
C GLU A 594 3.26 25.51 3.06
N GLY A 595 4.49 25.87 2.70
CA GLY A 595 5.60 25.96 3.63
C GLY A 595 5.50 27.20 4.51
N VAL A 596 6.38 27.28 5.49
CA VAL A 596 6.50 28.41 6.41
C VAL A 596 7.89 29.00 6.27
N THR A 597 7.93 30.29 5.95
CA THR A 597 9.14 31.11 5.98
C THR A 597 9.24 31.80 7.33
N VAL A 598 10.38 31.64 7.99
CA VAL A 598 10.72 32.29 9.26
C VAL A 598 12.09 32.96 9.11
N THR A 599 12.20 34.20 9.56
CA THR A 599 13.48 34.91 9.64
C THR A 599 14.05 34.88 11.05
N LYS A 600 15.37 35.03 11.20
CA LYS A 600 16.03 34.99 12.51
C LYS A 600 15.60 36.13 13.43
N SER A 601 15.22 37.29 12.88
CA SER A 601 14.60 38.37 13.67
C SER A 601 13.12 38.13 14.00
N GLY A 602 12.55 36.98 13.63
CA GLY A 602 11.23 36.52 14.02
C GLY A 602 10.08 36.90 13.09
N ALA A 603 10.35 37.43 11.89
CA ALA A 603 9.28 37.67 10.90
C ALA A 603 8.88 36.38 10.18
N VAL A 604 7.58 36.16 10.01
CA VAL A 604 6.98 34.90 9.55
C VAL A 604 5.99 35.13 8.41
N LEU A 605 6.07 34.27 7.40
CA LEU A 605 5.07 34.12 6.33
C LEU A 605 4.69 32.66 6.17
N CYS A 606 3.40 32.35 6.28
CA CYS A 606 2.88 31.02 5.97
C CYS A 606 2.45 30.93 4.49
N ALA A 607 2.19 29.71 4.03
CA ALA A 607 1.76 29.41 2.66
C ALA A 607 2.82 29.62 1.56
N THR A 608 4.09 29.82 1.94
CA THR A 608 5.19 30.10 1.00
C THR A 608 5.74 28.83 0.35
N GLY A 609 6.12 28.91 -0.92
CA GLY A 609 6.93 27.91 -1.61
C GLY A 609 8.42 28.01 -1.22
N PRO A 610 9.24 27.03 -1.63
CA PRO A 610 10.65 26.94 -1.22
C PRO A 610 11.55 27.99 -1.85
N SER A 611 11.13 28.69 -2.90
CA SER A 611 12.01 29.64 -3.58
C SER A 611 12.02 30.98 -2.83
N ALA A 612 13.20 31.34 -2.32
CA ALA A 612 13.46 32.59 -1.64
C ALA A 612 14.71 33.27 -2.24
N CYS A 613 14.72 34.60 -2.29
CA CYS A 613 15.83 35.39 -2.83
C CYS A 613 16.15 36.58 -1.89
N PRO A 614 17.41 36.76 -1.46
CA PRO A 614 17.77 37.87 -0.58
C PRO A 614 17.77 39.21 -1.34
N HIS A 615 17.35 40.29 -0.68
CA HIS A 615 17.48 41.64 -1.21
C HIS A 615 18.96 42.09 -1.22
N PRO A 616 19.47 42.75 -2.28
CA PRO A 616 20.90 43.09 -2.42
C PRO A 616 21.43 44.01 -1.31
N SER A 617 20.60 44.90 -0.77
CA SER A 617 20.97 45.79 0.35
C SER A 617 20.80 45.16 1.74
N GLY A 618 20.31 43.92 1.83
CA GLY A 618 19.99 43.29 3.11
C GLY A 618 18.61 43.61 3.68
N ASP A 619 17.78 44.38 2.97
CA ASP A 619 16.42 44.75 3.37
C ASP A 619 15.41 43.60 3.20
N GLY A 620 15.73 42.42 3.73
CA GLY A 620 14.85 41.27 3.80
C GLY A 620 14.90 40.33 2.60
N TRP A 621 13.77 39.68 2.33
CA TRP A 621 13.67 38.51 1.48
C TRP A 621 12.48 38.58 0.54
N LEU A 622 12.70 38.12 -0.69
CA LEU A 622 11.65 37.83 -1.65
C LEU A 622 11.22 36.37 -1.50
N VAL A 623 9.92 36.10 -1.39
CA VAL A 623 9.37 34.74 -1.33
C VAL A 623 8.11 34.60 -2.18
N LEU A 624 7.88 33.39 -2.69
CA LEU A 624 6.73 33.06 -3.53
C LEU A 624 5.62 32.37 -2.71
N GLU A 625 4.37 32.76 -2.93
CA GLU A 625 3.16 32.09 -2.42
C GLU A 625 2.31 31.67 -3.62
N TRP A 626 1.88 30.40 -3.66
CA TRP A 626 1.00 29.91 -4.71
C TRP A 626 -0.47 30.02 -4.27
N LEU A 627 -1.30 30.70 -5.07
CA LEU A 627 -2.72 30.89 -4.79
C LEU A 627 -3.65 29.89 -5.47
N ALA A 628 -3.53 29.72 -6.80
CA ALA A 628 -4.51 28.97 -7.58
C ALA A 628 -3.91 28.39 -8.86
N ARG A 629 -4.48 27.26 -9.30
CA ARG A 629 -4.19 26.61 -10.57
C ARG A 629 -5.17 27.10 -11.64
N SER A 630 -4.64 27.48 -12.80
CA SER A 630 -5.42 27.55 -14.04
C SER A 630 -5.05 26.34 -14.91
N HIS A 631 -6.01 25.74 -15.62
CA HIS A 631 -5.68 24.73 -16.63
C HIS A 631 -5.31 25.47 -17.91
N ASP A 632 -4.19 25.08 -18.52
CA ASP A 632 -3.66 25.60 -19.79
C ASP A 632 -3.25 27.09 -19.81
N GLU A 633 -3.40 27.80 -18.69
CA GLU A 633 -2.91 29.18 -18.51
C GLU A 633 -1.86 29.26 -17.40
N PRO A 634 -1.07 30.34 -17.35
CA PRO A 634 -0.17 30.61 -16.22
C PRO A 634 -0.89 30.55 -14.88
N ASN A 635 -0.19 30.12 -13.82
CA ASN A 635 -0.74 30.06 -12.46
C ASN A 635 -0.72 31.44 -11.79
N TYR A 636 -1.52 31.60 -10.74
CA TYR A 636 -1.53 32.82 -9.92
C TYR A 636 -0.56 32.68 -8.74
N TRP A 637 0.48 33.51 -8.74
CA TRP A 637 1.48 33.59 -7.68
C TRP A 637 1.44 34.97 -7.03
N LYS A 638 1.69 35.01 -5.71
CA LYS A 638 2.08 36.22 -5.02
C LYS A 638 3.58 36.23 -4.80
N LEU A 639 4.16 37.39 -5.05
CA LEU A 639 5.56 37.66 -4.79
C LEU A 639 5.63 38.61 -3.60
N HIS A 640 6.10 38.10 -2.46
CA HIS A 640 6.17 38.83 -1.21
C HIS A 640 7.59 39.33 -0.96
N TRP A 641 7.75 40.62 -0.76
CA TRP A 641 8.95 41.21 -0.18
C TRP A 641 8.75 41.37 1.33
N LEU A 642 9.28 40.41 2.08
CA LEU A 642 9.30 40.37 3.54
C LEU A 642 10.45 41.22 4.07
N ARG A 643 10.16 42.23 4.91
CA ARG A 643 11.13 43.18 5.44
C ARG A 643 11.17 43.11 6.97
N PRO A 644 11.98 42.20 7.56
CA PRO A 644 11.91 41.90 8.99
C PRO A 644 12.23 43.11 9.89
N ALA A 645 13.21 43.94 9.51
CA ALA A 645 13.58 45.14 10.26
C ALA A 645 12.44 46.18 10.36
N LYS A 646 11.64 46.30 9.29
CA LYS A 646 10.50 47.23 9.22
C LYS A 646 9.18 46.60 9.66
N ARG A 647 9.14 45.27 9.81
CA ARG A 647 7.93 44.49 10.13
C ARG A 647 6.85 44.70 9.06
N GLU A 648 7.27 44.71 7.81
CA GLU A 648 6.45 45.01 6.65
C GLU A 648 6.50 43.87 5.63
N VAL A 649 5.42 43.71 4.89
CA VAL A 649 5.37 42.86 3.69
C VAL A 649 4.76 43.66 2.55
N ARG A 650 5.49 43.74 1.43
CA ARG A 650 4.94 44.23 0.16
C ARG A 650 4.62 43.06 -0.75
N THR A 651 3.52 43.13 -1.50
CA THR A 651 3.08 42.02 -2.34
C THR A 651 2.83 42.47 -3.77
N LEU A 652 3.38 41.74 -4.73
CA LEU A 652 3.03 41.82 -6.15
C LEU A 652 2.34 40.53 -6.61
N GLU A 653 1.56 40.63 -7.67
CA GLU A 653 0.97 39.48 -8.35
C GLU A 653 1.84 39.09 -9.55
N LEU A 654 2.00 37.78 -9.75
CA LEU A 654 2.79 37.22 -10.85
C LEU A 654 1.99 36.10 -11.54
N ARG A 655 1.94 36.17 -12.86
CA ARG A 655 1.35 35.15 -13.73
C ARG A 655 2.48 34.36 -14.39
N ALA A 656 2.65 33.10 -13.98
CA ALA A 656 3.70 32.21 -14.49
C ALA A 656 3.28 30.74 -14.29
N TYR A 657 3.70 29.85 -15.17
CA TYR A 657 3.47 28.41 -15.00
C TYR A 657 4.26 27.89 -13.79
N LEU A 658 5.57 28.15 -13.74
CA LEU A 658 6.43 27.78 -12.62
C LEU A 658 7.59 28.80 -12.45
N PRO A 659 7.38 29.90 -11.70
CA PRO A 659 8.35 30.98 -11.58
C PRO A 659 9.56 30.55 -10.76
N LEU A 660 10.73 30.61 -11.36
CA LEU A 660 12.02 30.35 -10.74
C LEU A 660 12.76 31.68 -10.54
N LEU A 661 12.86 32.13 -9.28
CA LEU A 661 13.69 33.27 -8.93
C LEU A 661 15.17 32.95 -9.20
N GLN A 662 15.92 33.91 -9.75
CA GLN A 662 17.36 33.76 -10.02
C GLN A 662 18.19 34.62 -9.07
N ALA A 663 17.91 35.92 -9.05
CA ALA A 663 18.62 36.89 -8.23
C ALA A 663 17.81 38.19 -8.08
N TRP A 664 18.19 39.02 -7.11
CA TRP A 664 17.73 40.39 -7.01
C TRP A 664 18.92 41.31 -7.23
N ASP A 665 18.95 41.93 -8.41
CA ASP A 665 19.99 42.86 -8.82
C ASP A 665 19.61 44.29 -8.43
N ALA A 666 20.57 45.05 -7.91
CA ALA A 666 20.33 46.41 -7.41
C ALA A 666 20.03 47.45 -8.51
N GLN A 667 20.31 47.15 -9.78
CA GLN A 667 20.11 48.05 -10.91
C GLN A 667 18.92 47.62 -11.77
N GLN A 668 18.76 46.31 -11.97
CA GLN A 668 17.74 45.74 -12.86
C GLN A 668 16.47 45.33 -12.12
N GLY A 669 16.55 45.08 -10.80
CA GLY A 669 15.48 44.51 -10.00
C GLY A 669 15.54 42.98 -10.00
N ILE A 670 14.38 42.33 -9.97
CA ILE A 670 14.30 40.88 -9.75
C ILE A 670 14.39 40.12 -11.07
N LEU A 671 15.37 39.24 -11.15
CA LEU A 671 15.59 38.33 -12.27
C LEU A 671 14.90 37.00 -11.99
N TRP A 672 14.08 36.53 -12.93
CA TRP A 672 13.39 35.24 -12.82
C TRP A 672 13.16 34.59 -14.20
N MET A 673 12.80 33.31 -14.21
CA MET A 673 12.46 32.54 -15.42
C MET A 673 11.19 31.74 -15.19
N ASP A 674 10.40 31.50 -16.25
CA ASP A 674 9.31 30.53 -16.20
C ASP A 674 9.82 29.14 -16.60
N SER A 675 10.04 28.28 -15.60
CA SER A 675 10.70 26.97 -15.81
C SER A 675 9.81 25.91 -16.49
N ALA A 676 8.52 26.21 -16.68
CA ALA A 676 7.56 25.31 -17.32
C ALA A 676 6.92 25.93 -18.58
N GLU A 677 7.40 27.08 -19.03
CA GLU A 677 6.97 27.67 -20.31
C GLU A 677 7.47 26.80 -21.47
N VAL A 678 6.61 26.58 -22.47
CA VAL A 678 6.98 25.81 -23.67
C VAL A 678 7.92 26.67 -24.50
N VAL A 679 9.19 26.26 -24.59
CA VAL A 679 10.20 26.92 -25.41
C VAL A 679 10.24 26.23 -26.78
N GLU A 680 10.26 27.00 -27.87
CA GLU A 680 10.41 26.44 -29.22
C GLU A 680 11.79 25.75 -29.39
N GLU A 681 11.85 24.71 -30.23
CA GLU A 681 13.03 23.86 -30.37
C GLU A 681 14.23 24.68 -30.88
N GLY A 682 15.23 24.90 -30.00
CA GLY A 682 16.44 25.67 -30.30
C GLY A 682 16.54 27.04 -29.63
N GLU A 683 15.50 27.51 -28.93
CA GLU A 683 15.54 28.76 -28.17
C GLU A 683 16.00 28.55 -26.72
N ALA A 684 16.68 29.55 -26.16
CA ALA A 684 17.09 29.55 -24.75
C ALA A 684 15.92 29.97 -23.85
N PRO A 685 15.85 29.50 -22.59
CA PRO A 685 14.83 29.93 -21.64
C PRO A 685 14.82 31.46 -21.49
N LYS A 686 13.65 32.07 -21.58
CA LYS A 686 13.51 33.52 -21.50
C LYS A 686 13.68 34.00 -20.06
N GLN A 687 14.57 34.97 -19.88
CA GLN A 687 14.76 35.65 -18.60
C GLN A 687 13.84 36.88 -18.53
N HIS A 688 13.17 37.05 -17.39
CA HIS A 688 12.24 38.12 -17.11
C HIS A 688 12.76 39.01 -15.98
N ILE A 689 12.35 40.28 -16.01
CA ILE A 689 12.78 41.31 -15.05
C ILE A 689 11.54 41.97 -14.43
N ILE A 690 11.50 42.04 -13.10
CA ILE A 690 10.56 42.88 -12.36
C ILE A 690 11.36 44.06 -11.82
N ALA A 691 11.19 45.23 -12.44
CA ALA A 691 11.91 46.45 -12.06
C ALA A 691 11.53 46.92 -10.65
N ASP A 692 12.50 47.49 -9.93
CA ASP A 692 12.30 47.89 -8.53
C ASP A 692 11.18 48.92 -8.32
N ILE A 693 10.93 49.78 -9.33
CA ILE A 693 9.84 50.78 -9.33
C ILE A 693 8.46 50.15 -9.09
N ASN A 694 8.27 48.89 -9.47
CA ASN A 694 7.00 48.19 -9.28
C ASN A 694 6.66 47.98 -7.80
N TRP A 695 7.65 48.00 -6.91
CA TRP A 695 7.44 47.85 -5.47
C TRP A 695 6.89 49.11 -4.79
N GLU A 696 7.04 50.30 -5.39
CA GLU A 696 6.59 51.56 -4.78
C GLU A 696 5.06 51.58 -4.61
N GLY A 697 4.33 51.09 -5.61
CA GLY A 697 2.86 50.98 -5.62
C GLY A 697 2.31 49.66 -5.06
N ALA A 698 3.16 48.72 -4.65
CA ALA A 698 2.73 47.42 -4.15
C ALA A 698 1.95 47.54 -2.83
N PRO A 699 0.83 46.81 -2.65
CA PRO A 699 0.13 46.72 -1.38
C PRO A 699 1.05 46.40 -0.20
N LEU A 700 0.94 47.19 0.87
CA LEU A 700 1.73 47.08 2.10
C LEU A 700 0.89 46.51 3.24
N GLU A 701 1.37 45.45 3.87
CA GLU A 701 0.81 44.90 5.12
C GLU A 701 1.83 45.05 6.26
N MET A 702 1.37 45.55 7.41
CA MET A 702 2.17 45.60 8.65
C MET A 702 2.03 44.27 9.42
N LEU A 703 3.17 43.66 9.75
CA LEU A 703 3.21 42.48 10.60
C LEU A 703 2.88 42.82 12.04
N LYS A 704 2.13 41.94 12.71
CA LYS A 704 1.76 42.07 14.12
C LYS A 704 2.56 41.10 14.96
N GLN A 705 2.90 41.52 16.18
CA GLN A 705 3.57 40.64 17.12
C GLN A 705 2.57 39.61 17.68
N SER A 706 2.93 38.34 17.65
CA SER A 706 2.21 37.27 18.34
C SER A 706 2.59 37.21 19.82
N ALA A 707 1.82 36.44 20.60
CA ALA A 707 2.15 36.17 22.00
C ALA A 707 3.53 35.50 22.16
N GLY A 708 3.93 34.65 21.20
CA GLY A 708 5.25 34.03 21.13
C GLY A 708 6.38 34.94 20.63
N GLY A 709 6.13 36.23 20.42
CA GLY A 709 7.14 37.20 20.01
C GLY A 709 7.48 37.22 18.50
N LEU A 710 6.75 36.47 17.67
CA LEU A 710 6.94 36.42 16.21
C LEU A 710 6.16 37.55 15.53
N TRP A 711 6.71 38.13 14.46
CA TRP A 711 6.05 39.14 13.63
C TRP A 711 5.35 38.46 12.44
N ILE A 712 4.02 38.47 12.42
CA ILE A 712 3.23 37.62 11.53
C ILE A 712 2.05 38.40 10.90
N ARG A 713 1.59 37.96 9.71
CA ARG A 713 0.39 38.50 9.07
C ARG A 713 -0.85 38.20 9.93
N LYS A 714 -1.89 39.04 9.82
CA LYS A 714 -3.12 38.86 10.61
C LYS A 714 -3.75 37.48 10.38
N GLN A 715 -3.75 37.01 9.13
CA GLN A 715 -4.33 35.72 8.73
C GLN A 715 -3.52 34.51 9.22
N ASP A 716 -2.22 34.69 9.46
CA ASP A 716 -1.30 33.62 9.85
C ASP A 716 -1.17 33.50 11.38
N ALA A 717 -1.74 34.45 12.15
CA ALA A 717 -1.61 34.53 13.60
C ALA A 717 -2.07 33.26 14.34
N VAL A 718 -3.02 32.50 13.79
CA VAL A 718 -3.50 31.23 14.35
C VAL A 718 -2.41 30.15 14.43
N TYR A 719 -1.33 30.28 13.65
CA TYR A 719 -0.23 29.32 13.60
C TYR A 719 0.94 29.68 14.53
N ALA A 720 0.96 30.91 15.06
CA ALA A 720 2.14 31.49 15.69
C ALA A 720 2.67 30.68 16.88
N ASP A 721 1.79 30.19 17.76
CA ASP A 721 2.20 29.44 18.94
C ASP A 721 2.88 28.13 18.57
N THR A 722 2.32 27.41 17.59
CA THR A 722 2.88 26.13 17.14
C THR A 722 4.22 26.32 16.41
N ILE A 723 4.35 27.41 15.63
CA ILE A 723 5.63 27.76 14.97
C ILE A 723 6.70 28.08 16.02
N ALA A 724 6.35 28.84 17.05
CA ALA A 724 7.29 29.26 18.10
C ALA A 724 7.84 28.10 18.94
N VAL A 725 7.12 26.98 19.04
CA VAL A 725 7.53 25.82 19.86
C VAL A 725 8.21 24.69 19.10
N ARG A 726 8.37 24.75 17.77
CA ARG A 726 9.01 23.70 16.94
C ARG A 726 10.40 23.22 17.42
N ASP A 727 10.56 21.92 17.61
CA ASP A 727 11.78 21.30 18.18
C ASP A 727 13.05 21.47 17.31
N ASP A 728 12.90 21.68 16.01
CA ASP A 728 13.98 21.78 15.02
C ASP A 728 14.43 23.23 14.73
N TRP A 729 14.09 24.16 15.61
CA TRP A 729 14.41 25.57 15.46
C TRP A 729 15.93 25.79 15.26
N PRO A 730 16.37 26.45 14.16
CA PRO A 730 17.78 26.47 13.76
C PRO A 730 18.67 27.40 14.60
N TRP A 731 18.09 28.31 15.39
CA TRP A 731 18.83 29.31 16.15
C TRP A 731 18.73 29.09 17.68
N PRO A 732 19.70 29.57 18.48
CA PRO A 732 19.55 29.57 19.92
C PRO A 732 18.30 30.36 20.33
N ARG A 733 17.37 29.71 21.03
CA ARG A 733 16.19 30.40 21.56
C ARG A 733 16.62 31.33 22.70
N ALA A 734 16.16 32.58 22.66
CA ALA A 734 16.23 33.44 23.84
C ALA A 734 15.48 32.76 24.97
N LYS A 735 16.08 32.63 26.16
CA LYS A 735 15.38 32.12 27.34
C LYS A 735 14.21 33.07 27.60
N VAL A 736 13.00 32.61 27.32
CA VAL A 736 11.78 33.29 27.80
C VAL A 736 11.84 33.18 29.32
N ALA A 737 11.99 34.31 30.00
CA ALA A 737 11.82 34.34 31.45
C ALA A 737 10.42 33.78 31.75
N ALA A 738 10.36 32.70 32.54
CA ALA A 738 9.09 32.11 32.93
C ALA A 738 8.20 33.21 33.53
N ALA A 739 7.05 33.46 32.89
CA ALA A 739 6.00 34.33 33.43
C ALA A 739 5.07 33.50 34.32
#